data_AF-A0A9P6TD55-F1
#
_entry.id   AF-A0A9P6TD55-F1
#
_cell.length_a   1.000
_cell.length_b   1.000
_cell.length_c   1.000
_cell.angle_alpha   90.00
_cell.angle_beta   90.00
_cell.angle_gamma   90.00
#
_symmetry.space_group_name_H-M   'P 1'
#
loop_
_entity.id
_entity.type
_entity.pdbx_description
1 polymer ?
#
loop_
_entity_poly.entity_id
_entity_poly.type
_entity_poly.pdbx_seq_one_letter_code
_entity_poly.pdbx_strand_id
1 'polypeptide(L)'
;MRPPTMNVLVYSGPGIPSTTVNGTQKILKQLLSNAYDVLLAPPQMVLQQPWMDSSSLFVIPGGNRQDIVEGLGPSGIDRIRHWVFGGGRYLGLGQGAQFAASPPLGSTQDLHQWMSLCSVSCNALEPEPDDSRTEKQTQRWRISTEQASWEDHWTSALSSIDIPIGSTSTFAGFFPESDSLSSQTTILARYENESKSLASAVRCPFGQGQAILLGFELHSDSSTCPLISQPHNGTHDEHTEWMRQLISLMGLKVSRVANKLTLSPTPQFLLSRDPNKLHRVATQLKTLFGSEQVLLDTQDRFRLHANQTELSHFSLESDKESRHLIIVSDHSSRPDLAPSFDWSAYFQAWSGFSSDTGTWPEPKMGDVILCAETVTSTQSLLEKNPKLISGLPHGLVFIATNQLSGRGRGKNCWISSPGCSQFSLLLKLDKSQGSGVVLLQYLFGLAVVESIRSRPGYEDLPIRLKWPNDLYGSLNAKDNSEDVKNYRKLGGILVNGSFNLHECVMIIGCGVNTSNAEPSASLNEVIRIYNQANEHAELRELTSEDLIAGIMISFSSMLEEFMIKGFKPFEKKYLSKWLHSDQIVTLDESGEKVRIVGITLDHGLLRTKRVFMNSSGNWVEDGTMIDLQPNSNSFDMLSGLIKAKS
;
A
#
# COMPACT_ATOMS: atom_id res chain seq x y z
N MET A 1 -15.11 -7.92 20.46
CA MET A 1 -14.25 -8.19 19.30
C MET A 1 -14.67 -7.24 18.18
N ARG A 2 -13.77 -6.35 17.71
CA ARG A 2 -14.03 -5.55 16.50
C ARG A 2 -13.94 -6.47 15.27
N PRO A 3 -14.78 -6.28 14.24
CA PRO A 3 -14.61 -6.99 12.99
C PRO A 3 -13.29 -6.58 12.32
N PRO A 4 -12.61 -7.51 11.60
CA PRO A 4 -11.36 -7.23 10.90
C PRO A 4 -11.54 -6.15 9.81
N THR A 5 -10.44 -5.46 9.50
CA THR A 5 -10.32 -4.56 8.36
C THR A 5 -10.72 -5.30 7.09
N MET A 6 -11.61 -4.74 6.29
CA MET A 6 -12.13 -5.42 5.10
C MET A 6 -11.38 -4.99 3.84
N ASN A 7 -10.95 -5.98 3.07
CA ASN A 7 -10.22 -5.84 1.82
C ASN A 7 -11.18 -5.70 0.64
N VAL A 8 -10.74 -4.98 -0.38
CA VAL A 8 -11.32 -4.96 -1.73
C VAL A 8 -10.31 -5.63 -2.63
N LEU A 9 -10.70 -6.76 -3.23
CA LEU A 9 -9.81 -7.59 -4.03
C LEU A 9 -10.05 -7.33 -5.51
N VAL A 10 -8.99 -7.05 -6.26
CA VAL A 10 -9.01 -6.90 -7.72
C VAL A 10 -8.26 -8.06 -8.34
N TYR A 11 -8.94 -8.92 -9.10
CA TYR A 11 -8.31 -10.05 -9.76
C TYR A 11 -7.20 -9.58 -10.71
N SER A 12 -6.00 -10.15 -10.53
CA SER A 12 -4.78 -9.78 -11.27
C SER A 12 -4.10 -10.99 -11.89
N GLY A 13 -4.88 -12.01 -12.26
CA GLY A 13 -4.39 -13.25 -12.87
C GLY A 13 -4.40 -13.24 -14.39
N PRO A 14 -4.15 -14.41 -15.02
CA PRO A 14 -4.23 -14.58 -16.47
C PRO A 14 -5.56 -14.07 -17.03
N GLY A 15 -5.49 -13.50 -18.22
CA GLY A 15 -6.64 -12.95 -18.93
C GLY A 15 -6.87 -11.46 -18.72
N ILE A 16 -6.33 -10.84 -17.69
CA ILE A 16 -6.52 -9.38 -17.47
C ILE A 16 -5.25 -8.62 -17.86
N PRO A 17 -5.31 -7.66 -18.80
CA PRO A 17 -4.20 -6.77 -19.10
C PRO A 17 -3.76 -5.99 -17.86
N SER A 18 -2.45 -5.79 -17.69
CA SER A 18 -1.92 -5.03 -16.55
C SER A 18 -2.40 -3.58 -16.52
N THR A 19 -2.68 -2.98 -17.69
CA THR A 19 -3.29 -1.65 -17.82
C THR A 19 -4.68 -1.62 -17.20
N THR A 20 -5.53 -2.59 -17.53
CA THR A 20 -6.88 -2.75 -16.98
C THR A 20 -6.89 -3.03 -15.48
N VAL A 21 -6.00 -3.90 -14.98
CA VAL A 21 -5.85 -4.15 -13.53
C VAL A 21 -5.48 -2.85 -12.81
N ASN A 22 -4.46 -2.16 -13.31
CA ASN A 22 -3.96 -0.93 -12.69
C ASN A 22 -4.99 0.20 -12.75
N GLY A 23 -5.70 0.36 -13.87
CA GLY A 23 -6.77 1.34 -14.04
C GLY A 23 -7.91 1.11 -13.05
N THR A 24 -8.38 -0.14 -12.95
CA THR A 24 -9.45 -0.53 -12.00
C THR A 24 -8.99 -0.32 -10.55
N GLN A 25 -7.80 -0.80 -10.20
CA GLN A 25 -7.25 -0.64 -8.85
C GLN A 25 -7.07 0.83 -8.48
N LYS A 26 -6.65 1.66 -9.43
CA LYS A 26 -6.44 3.11 -9.25
C LYS A 26 -7.74 3.82 -8.88
N ILE A 27 -8.82 3.59 -9.63
CA ILE A 27 -10.14 4.19 -9.33
C ILE A 27 -10.64 3.72 -7.97
N LEU A 28 -10.52 2.42 -7.67
CA LEU A 28 -10.94 1.87 -6.38
C LEU A 28 -10.14 2.46 -5.21
N LYS A 29 -8.82 2.60 -5.34
CA LYS A 29 -7.99 3.25 -4.31
C LYS A 29 -8.40 4.70 -4.07
N GLN A 30 -8.69 5.45 -5.13
CA GLN A 30 -9.16 6.83 -5.02
C GLN A 30 -10.48 6.93 -4.25
N LEU A 31 -11.39 5.98 -4.45
CA LEU A 31 -12.72 5.99 -3.84
C LEU A 31 -12.75 5.39 -2.42
N LEU A 32 -11.94 4.37 -2.16
CA LEU A 32 -12.08 3.49 -0.99
C LEU A 32 -10.94 3.55 0.03
N SER A 33 -9.81 4.19 -0.28
CA SER A 33 -8.59 4.19 0.57
C SER A 33 -8.78 4.67 2.01
N ASN A 34 -9.86 5.40 2.30
CA ASN A 34 -10.18 5.85 3.65
C ASN A 34 -10.86 4.80 4.53
N ALA A 35 -11.35 3.69 3.97
CA ALA A 35 -12.13 2.68 4.71
C ALA A 35 -11.77 1.23 4.35
N TYR A 36 -11.16 0.98 3.20
CA TYR A 36 -10.83 -0.36 2.70
C TYR A 36 -9.45 -0.41 2.06
N ASP A 37 -8.79 -1.56 2.19
CA ASP A 37 -7.53 -1.83 1.51
C ASP A 37 -7.80 -2.45 0.13
N VAL A 38 -7.32 -1.81 -0.94
CA VAL A 38 -7.51 -2.31 -2.32
C VAL A 38 -6.30 -3.13 -2.76
N LEU A 39 -6.43 -4.46 -2.72
CA LEU A 39 -5.37 -5.42 -2.97
C LEU A 39 -5.53 -6.09 -4.33
N LEU A 40 -4.39 -6.47 -4.92
CA LEU A 40 -4.38 -7.33 -6.11
C LEU A 40 -4.50 -8.79 -5.69
N ALA A 41 -5.37 -9.54 -6.36
CA ALA A 41 -5.66 -10.94 -6.11
C ALA A 41 -5.14 -11.81 -7.27
N PRO A 42 -3.88 -12.26 -7.22
CA PRO A 42 -3.39 -13.26 -8.16
C PRO A 42 -4.06 -14.63 -7.91
N PRO A 43 -4.10 -15.55 -8.89
CA PRO A 43 -4.84 -16.80 -8.77
C PRO A 43 -4.44 -17.65 -7.55
N GLN A 44 -3.15 -17.69 -7.24
CA GLN A 44 -2.65 -18.45 -6.08
C GLN A 44 -3.20 -17.91 -4.76
N MET A 45 -3.42 -16.59 -4.65
CA MET A 45 -4.06 -16.00 -3.47
C MET A 45 -5.51 -16.48 -3.38
N VAL A 46 -6.27 -16.42 -4.48
CA VAL A 46 -7.67 -16.84 -4.51
C VAL A 46 -7.81 -18.31 -4.13
N LEU A 47 -6.88 -19.15 -4.60
CA LEU A 47 -6.87 -20.60 -4.42
C LEU A 47 -6.38 -21.07 -3.05
N GLN A 48 -5.42 -20.37 -2.43
CA GLN A 48 -4.68 -20.91 -1.28
C GLN A 48 -4.84 -20.09 0.01
N GLN A 49 -5.14 -18.79 -0.08
CA GLN A 49 -5.15 -17.90 1.10
C GLN A 49 -6.56 -17.76 1.72
N PRO A 50 -6.69 -17.50 3.04
CA PRO A 50 -7.97 -17.30 3.70
C PRO A 50 -8.48 -15.85 3.54
N TRP A 51 -8.81 -15.46 2.30
CA TRP A 51 -9.19 -14.09 1.97
C TRP A 51 -10.67 -13.75 2.23
N MET A 52 -11.55 -14.76 2.26
CA MET A 52 -13.01 -14.60 2.30
C MET A 52 -13.50 -13.84 3.55
N ASP A 53 -12.94 -14.13 4.72
CA ASP A 53 -13.36 -13.55 6.01
C ASP A 53 -12.94 -12.08 6.19
N SER A 54 -11.97 -11.64 5.39
CA SER A 54 -11.41 -10.30 5.43
C SER A 54 -11.72 -9.52 4.17
N SER A 55 -12.71 -9.91 3.36
CA SER A 55 -13.05 -9.23 2.11
C SER A 55 -14.44 -8.63 2.15
N SER A 56 -14.59 -7.40 1.63
CA SER A 56 -15.87 -6.70 1.46
C SER A 56 -16.34 -6.65 0.01
N LEU A 57 -15.44 -6.77 -0.96
CA LEU A 57 -15.74 -6.71 -2.39
C LEU A 57 -14.69 -7.50 -3.18
N PHE A 58 -15.14 -8.29 -4.15
CA PHE A 58 -14.29 -8.97 -5.13
C PHE A 58 -14.60 -8.43 -6.53
N VAL A 59 -13.58 -7.94 -7.23
CA VAL A 59 -13.69 -7.28 -8.53
C VAL A 59 -12.94 -8.07 -9.58
N ILE A 60 -13.62 -8.42 -10.67
CA ILE A 60 -12.98 -8.97 -11.88
C ILE A 60 -13.11 -7.92 -13.00
N PRO A 61 -11.99 -7.28 -13.40
CA PRO A 61 -11.97 -6.36 -14.52
C PRO A 61 -12.24 -7.06 -15.87
N GLY A 62 -12.35 -6.29 -16.95
CA GLY A 62 -12.44 -6.85 -18.30
C GLY A 62 -11.10 -7.38 -18.82
N GLY A 63 -11.13 -8.25 -19.82
CA GLY A 63 -9.98 -9.03 -20.27
C GLY A 63 -10.37 -10.18 -21.19
N ASN A 64 -9.77 -11.36 -21.03
CA ASN A 64 -10.09 -12.59 -21.74
C ASN A 64 -10.74 -13.60 -20.79
N ARG A 65 -12.01 -13.94 -21.06
CA ARG A 65 -12.79 -14.89 -20.25
C ARG A 65 -12.12 -16.25 -20.12
N GLN A 66 -11.58 -16.80 -21.21
CA GLN A 66 -11.01 -18.14 -21.22
C GLN A 66 -9.82 -18.24 -20.26
N ASP A 67 -8.92 -17.27 -20.35
CA ASP A 67 -7.73 -17.20 -19.50
C ASP A 67 -8.09 -16.95 -18.02
N ILE A 68 -9.16 -16.20 -17.74
CA ILE A 68 -9.69 -16.02 -16.37
C ILE A 68 -10.15 -17.36 -15.79
N VAL A 69 -10.91 -18.13 -16.58
CA VAL A 69 -11.42 -19.46 -16.21
C VAL A 69 -10.26 -20.41 -15.94
N GLU A 70 -9.24 -20.42 -16.81
CA GLU A 70 -8.04 -21.25 -16.65
C GLU A 70 -7.21 -20.84 -15.43
N GLY A 71 -7.07 -19.54 -15.19
CA GLY A 71 -6.33 -19.00 -14.05
C GLY A 71 -6.97 -19.36 -12.71
N LEU A 72 -8.30 -19.19 -12.58
CA LEU A 72 -9.03 -19.49 -11.35
C LEU A 72 -9.30 -20.99 -11.17
N GLY A 73 -9.52 -21.72 -12.26
CA GLY A 73 -9.97 -23.11 -12.25
C GLY A 73 -11.30 -23.32 -11.50
N PRO A 74 -11.80 -24.57 -11.44
CA PRO A 74 -13.06 -24.88 -10.75
C PRO A 74 -13.05 -24.49 -9.27
N SER A 75 -11.91 -24.72 -8.59
CA SER A 75 -11.78 -24.43 -7.16
C SER A 75 -11.83 -22.93 -6.86
N GLY A 76 -11.17 -22.08 -7.65
CA GLY A 76 -11.22 -20.63 -7.46
C GLY A 76 -12.61 -20.07 -7.72
N ILE A 77 -13.27 -20.56 -8.76
CA ILE A 77 -14.67 -20.22 -9.11
C ILE A 77 -15.61 -20.56 -7.95
N ASP A 78 -15.54 -21.79 -7.43
CA ASP A 78 -16.41 -22.25 -6.35
C ASP A 78 -16.19 -21.46 -5.07
N ARG A 79 -14.95 -21.06 -4.76
CA ARG A 79 -14.64 -20.22 -3.60
C ARG A 79 -15.26 -18.84 -3.70
N ILE A 80 -15.13 -18.16 -4.85
CA ILE A 80 -15.77 -16.86 -5.06
C ILE A 80 -17.29 -17.01 -4.98
N ARG A 81 -17.84 -18.03 -5.64
CA ARG A 81 -19.29 -18.30 -5.63
C ARG A 81 -19.83 -18.55 -4.23
N HIS A 82 -19.17 -19.39 -3.43
CA HIS A 82 -19.54 -19.65 -2.04
C HIS A 82 -19.50 -18.38 -1.19
N TRP A 83 -18.45 -17.57 -1.38
CA TRP A 83 -18.31 -16.33 -0.62
C TRP A 83 -19.42 -15.32 -0.95
N VAL A 84 -19.76 -15.13 -2.22
CA VAL A 84 -20.89 -14.29 -2.62
C VAL A 84 -22.20 -14.85 -2.06
N PHE A 85 -22.43 -16.15 -2.17
CA PHE A 85 -23.62 -16.80 -1.61
C PHE A 85 -23.76 -16.56 -0.09
N GLY A 86 -22.65 -16.51 0.64
CA GLY A 86 -22.59 -16.27 2.08
C GLY A 86 -22.68 -14.80 2.53
N GLY A 87 -22.96 -13.85 1.62
CA GLY A 87 -23.06 -12.42 1.95
C GLY A 87 -21.99 -11.53 1.30
N GLY A 88 -21.10 -12.13 0.51
CA GLY A 88 -20.08 -11.40 -0.26
C GLY A 88 -20.67 -10.53 -1.37
N ARG A 89 -19.82 -9.66 -1.91
CA ARG A 89 -20.16 -8.70 -2.97
C ARG A 89 -19.24 -8.85 -4.16
N TYR A 90 -19.81 -9.02 -5.34
CA TYR A 90 -19.06 -9.19 -6.59
C TYR A 90 -19.30 -8.03 -7.55
N LEU A 91 -18.23 -7.52 -8.17
CA LEU A 91 -18.30 -6.54 -9.26
C LEU A 91 -17.58 -7.09 -10.49
N GLY A 92 -18.33 -7.37 -11.54
CA GLY A 92 -17.80 -7.78 -12.84
C GLY A 92 -17.83 -6.63 -13.83
N LEU A 93 -16.71 -6.36 -14.51
CA LEU A 93 -16.61 -5.37 -15.57
C LEU A 93 -16.29 -6.07 -16.90
N GLY A 94 -17.01 -5.76 -17.98
CA GLY A 94 -16.81 -6.35 -19.30
C GLY A 94 -16.81 -7.88 -19.26
N GLN A 95 -15.65 -8.49 -19.51
CA GLN A 95 -15.49 -9.95 -19.48
C GLN A 95 -15.57 -10.57 -18.08
N GLY A 96 -15.27 -9.81 -17.02
CA GLY A 96 -15.59 -10.23 -15.66
C GLY A 96 -17.10 -10.28 -15.40
N ALA A 97 -17.90 -9.45 -16.07
CA ALA A 97 -19.35 -9.53 -16.03
C ALA A 97 -19.86 -10.75 -16.80
N GLN A 98 -19.35 -10.98 -18.02
CA GLN A 98 -19.71 -12.17 -18.82
C GLN A 98 -19.40 -13.46 -18.08
N PHE A 99 -18.22 -13.57 -17.47
CA PHE A 99 -17.81 -14.74 -16.70
C PHE A 99 -18.75 -15.06 -15.53
N ALA A 100 -19.34 -14.02 -14.90
CA ALA A 100 -20.27 -14.17 -13.79
C ALA A 100 -21.74 -14.33 -14.20
N ALA A 101 -22.07 -14.12 -15.48
CA ALA A 101 -23.39 -14.35 -16.04
C ALA A 101 -23.69 -15.85 -16.20
N SER A 102 -24.93 -16.17 -16.59
CA SER A 102 -25.33 -17.52 -16.97
C SER A 102 -24.95 -17.83 -18.43
N PRO A 103 -24.65 -19.10 -18.75
CA PRO A 103 -24.40 -19.51 -20.12
C PRO A 103 -25.62 -19.25 -21.02
N PRO A 104 -25.42 -18.96 -22.32
CA PRO A 104 -26.53 -18.82 -23.27
C PRO A 104 -27.39 -20.08 -23.34
N LEU A 105 -28.71 -19.89 -23.46
CA LEU A 105 -29.70 -20.96 -23.64
C LEU A 105 -29.30 -21.85 -24.84
N GLY A 106 -29.14 -23.16 -24.58
CA GLY A 106 -28.78 -24.15 -25.60
C GLY A 106 -27.28 -24.38 -25.81
N SER A 107 -26.40 -23.73 -25.04
CA SER A 107 -24.96 -24.02 -25.08
C SER A 107 -24.63 -25.32 -24.33
N THR A 108 -23.82 -26.19 -24.95
CA THR A 108 -23.29 -27.44 -24.36
C THR A 108 -21.96 -27.24 -23.64
N GLN A 109 -21.58 -25.99 -23.34
CA GLN A 109 -20.31 -25.67 -22.68
C GLN A 109 -20.29 -26.18 -21.24
N ASP A 110 -19.11 -26.62 -20.78
CA ASP A 110 -18.91 -27.08 -19.41
C ASP A 110 -19.41 -26.04 -18.40
N LEU A 111 -20.33 -26.44 -17.52
CA LEU A 111 -20.87 -25.61 -16.43
C LEU A 111 -19.78 -25.02 -15.53
N HIS A 112 -18.61 -25.66 -15.47
CA HIS A 112 -17.44 -25.20 -14.73
C HIS A 112 -16.71 -24.01 -15.36
N GLN A 113 -17.11 -23.55 -16.55
CA GLN A 113 -16.56 -22.36 -17.22
C GLN A 113 -17.30 -21.06 -16.88
N TRP A 114 -18.39 -21.13 -16.11
CA TRP A 114 -19.23 -19.99 -15.77
C TRP A 114 -19.46 -19.91 -14.27
N MET A 115 -19.28 -18.74 -13.66
CA MET A 115 -19.53 -18.57 -12.23
C MET A 115 -21.04 -18.54 -11.92
N SER A 116 -21.86 -18.11 -12.89
CA SER A 116 -23.33 -18.15 -12.83
C SER A 116 -23.90 -17.53 -11.54
N LEU A 117 -23.47 -16.30 -11.23
CA LEU A 117 -23.97 -15.50 -10.12
C LEU A 117 -25.30 -14.80 -10.46
N CYS A 118 -25.61 -14.65 -11.75
CA CYS A 118 -26.84 -14.04 -12.23
C CYS A 118 -27.52 -14.93 -13.28
N SER A 119 -28.85 -14.97 -13.27
CA SER A 119 -29.66 -15.73 -14.25
C SER A 119 -29.71 -15.10 -15.64
N VAL A 120 -29.13 -13.91 -15.81
CA VAL A 120 -29.06 -13.20 -17.09
C VAL A 120 -27.98 -13.83 -17.96
N SER A 121 -28.24 -13.98 -19.26
CA SER A 121 -27.24 -14.38 -20.25
C SER A 121 -26.62 -13.14 -20.90
N CYS A 122 -25.30 -13.18 -21.13
CA CYS A 122 -24.57 -12.08 -21.75
C CYS A 122 -24.09 -12.48 -23.15
N ASN A 123 -24.51 -11.72 -24.16
CA ASN A 123 -24.06 -11.88 -25.55
C ASN A 123 -23.21 -10.67 -25.96
N ALA A 124 -22.26 -10.89 -26.88
CA ALA A 124 -21.49 -9.81 -27.46
C ALA A 124 -22.43 -8.90 -28.28
N LEU A 125 -22.29 -7.58 -28.11
CA LEU A 125 -22.88 -6.61 -29.02
C LEU A 125 -21.95 -6.45 -30.21
N GLU A 126 -22.42 -6.82 -31.40
CA GLU A 126 -21.76 -6.42 -32.63
C GLU A 126 -22.22 -5.00 -33.00
N PRO A 127 -21.31 -4.09 -33.40
CA PRO A 127 -21.70 -2.79 -33.89
C PRO A 127 -22.53 -2.95 -35.17
N GLU A 128 -23.70 -2.30 -35.24
CA GLU A 128 -24.48 -2.35 -36.47
C GLU A 128 -23.72 -1.67 -37.61
N PRO A 129 -23.68 -2.27 -38.82
CA PRO A 129 -23.10 -1.62 -39.99
C PRO A 129 -24.02 -0.47 -40.41
N ASP A 130 -23.66 0.76 -40.04
CA ASP A 130 -24.33 1.95 -40.58
C ASP A 130 -23.83 2.19 -42.03
N ASP A 131 -24.70 1.93 -43.00
CA ASP A 131 -24.44 2.02 -44.43
C ASP A 131 -24.37 3.49 -44.96
N SER A 132 -24.33 4.50 -44.07
CA SER A 132 -24.60 5.88 -44.47
C SER A 132 -23.71 6.98 -43.89
N ARG A 133 -22.42 6.74 -43.61
CA ARG A 133 -21.44 7.84 -43.41
C ARG A 133 -19.99 7.43 -43.72
N THR A 134 -19.44 8.03 -44.77
CA THR A 134 -18.00 8.09 -45.01
C THR A 134 -17.34 9.02 -43.99
N GLU A 135 -16.80 8.46 -42.90
CA GLU A 135 -15.61 8.94 -42.16
C GLU A 135 -15.40 8.06 -40.91
N LYS A 136 -14.17 7.62 -40.66
CA LYS A 136 -13.75 6.85 -39.48
C LYS A 136 -13.81 7.72 -38.21
N GLN A 137 -14.99 8.18 -37.80
CA GLN A 137 -15.22 8.73 -36.46
C GLN A 137 -15.38 7.56 -35.48
N THR A 138 -14.65 7.63 -34.37
CA THR A 138 -14.74 6.70 -33.23
C THR A 138 -16.19 6.55 -32.78
N GLN A 139 -16.82 5.44 -33.12
CA GLN A 139 -18.14 5.11 -32.59
C GLN A 139 -18.06 4.99 -31.05
N ARG A 140 -19.10 5.45 -30.35
CA ARG A 140 -19.25 5.35 -28.89
C ARG A 140 -20.63 4.79 -28.56
N TRP A 141 -20.70 3.94 -27.56
CA TRP A 141 -21.97 3.53 -26.96
C TRP A 141 -22.39 4.55 -25.92
N ARG A 142 -23.58 5.12 -26.08
CA ARG A 142 -24.19 5.95 -25.07
C ARG A 142 -25.02 5.09 -24.12
N ILE A 143 -24.77 5.23 -22.82
CA ILE A 143 -25.38 4.40 -21.79
C ILE A 143 -26.15 5.30 -20.83
N SER A 144 -27.45 5.09 -20.70
CA SER A 144 -28.31 5.84 -19.77
C SER A 144 -28.59 5.07 -18.49
N THR A 145 -28.61 5.80 -17.37
CA THR A 145 -28.98 5.25 -16.06
C THR A 145 -30.48 5.11 -15.92
N GLU A 146 -30.96 4.00 -15.37
CA GLU A 146 -32.36 3.81 -15.00
C GLU A 146 -32.58 4.29 -13.57
N GLN A 147 -32.64 5.61 -13.34
CA GLN A 147 -32.57 6.23 -11.99
C GLN A 147 -33.58 5.66 -10.98
N ALA A 148 -34.78 5.29 -11.43
CA ALA A 148 -35.79 4.67 -10.58
C ALA A 148 -35.32 3.35 -9.93
N SER A 149 -34.42 2.62 -10.58
CA SER A 149 -33.86 1.35 -10.10
C SER A 149 -32.73 1.50 -9.08
N TRP A 150 -32.29 2.73 -8.79
CA TRP A 150 -31.17 3.00 -7.88
C TRP A 150 -31.59 3.30 -6.44
N GLU A 151 -32.88 3.22 -6.09
CA GLU A 151 -33.37 3.31 -4.69
C GLU A 151 -32.78 4.51 -3.91
N ASP A 152 -32.77 5.72 -4.51
CA ASP A 152 -32.16 6.95 -3.98
C ASP A 152 -30.63 6.96 -3.79
N HIS A 153 -29.93 5.87 -4.13
CA HIS A 153 -28.47 5.83 -4.08
C HIS A 153 -27.79 6.65 -5.17
N TRP A 154 -28.45 6.85 -6.32
CA TRP A 154 -27.91 7.67 -7.41
C TRP A 154 -28.00 9.15 -7.07
N THR A 155 -26.87 9.75 -6.71
CA THR A 155 -26.78 11.15 -6.26
C THR A 155 -26.08 12.06 -7.28
N SER A 156 -25.66 11.51 -8.42
CA SER A 156 -24.95 12.25 -9.46
C SER A 156 -25.92 12.96 -10.41
N ALA A 157 -25.51 14.13 -10.92
CA ALA A 157 -26.22 14.82 -12.00
C ALA A 157 -26.06 14.13 -13.37
N LEU A 158 -25.16 13.15 -13.48
CA LEU A 158 -24.96 12.36 -14.70
C LEU A 158 -26.17 11.44 -14.93
N SER A 159 -26.80 11.54 -16.10
CA SER A 159 -27.87 10.64 -16.53
C SER A 159 -27.40 9.62 -17.58
N SER A 160 -26.22 9.85 -18.16
CA SER A 160 -25.63 9.01 -19.19
C SER A 160 -24.10 9.07 -19.19
N ILE A 161 -23.45 8.09 -19.80
CA ILE A 161 -22.01 8.02 -20.03
C ILE A 161 -21.75 7.52 -21.45
N ASP A 162 -20.73 8.08 -22.12
CA ASP A 162 -20.31 7.64 -23.45
C ASP A 162 -19.07 6.74 -23.33
N ILE A 163 -19.18 5.49 -23.76
CA ILE A 163 -18.09 4.51 -23.72
C ILE A 163 -17.54 4.28 -25.13
N PRO A 164 -16.22 4.40 -25.36
CA PRO A 164 -15.63 4.15 -26.68
C PRO A 164 -15.83 2.69 -27.13
N ILE A 165 -16.15 2.49 -28.42
CA ILE A 165 -16.18 1.16 -29.03
C ILE A 165 -14.72 0.73 -29.27
N GLY A 166 -14.13 0.07 -28.27
CA GLY A 166 -12.82 -0.57 -28.37
C GLY A 166 -12.92 -2.02 -28.83
N SER A 167 -11.82 -2.60 -29.31
CA SER A 167 -11.72 -3.99 -29.81
C SER A 167 -12.02 -5.09 -28.76
N THR A 168 -12.28 -4.72 -27.51
CA THR A 168 -12.77 -5.60 -26.46
C THR A 168 -14.28 -5.43 -26.38
N SER A 169 -14.99 -6.42 -26.89
CA SER A 169 -16.45 -6.47 -27.04
C SER A 169 -17.20 -5.88 -25.84
N THR A 170 -18.07 -4.91 -26.10
CA THR A 170 -19.17 -4.57 -25.19
C THR A 170 -20.17 -5.71 -25.19
N PHE A 171 -20.62 -6.14 -24.02
CA PHE A 171 -21.63 -7.19 -23.91
C PHE A 171 -22.97 -6.57 -23.51
N ALA A 172 -24.04 -7.08 -24.11
CA ALA A 172 -25.40 -6.82 -23.65
C ALA A 172 -25.89 -8.02 -22.83
N GLY A 173 -26.53 -7.72 -21.69
CA GLY A 173 -27.42 -8.70 -21.08
C GLY A 173 -28.64 -8.88 -21.99
N PHE A 174 -28.89 -10.10 -22.45
CA PHE A 174 -30.16 -10.45 -23.08
C PHE A 174 -31.14 -10.88 -22.00
N PHE A 175 -32.33 -10.28 -22.02
CA PHE A 175 -33.48 -10.77 -21.27
C PHE A 175 -34.39 -11.47 -22.27
N PRO A 176 -34.85 -12.70 -22.00
CA PRO A 176 -35.98 -13.23 -22.73
C PRO A 176 -37.19 -12.32 -22.48
N GLU A 177 -37.91 -11.95 -23.54
CA GLU A 177 -39.15 -11.15 -23.50
C GLU A 177 -40.32 -11.85 -22.76
N SER A 178 -40.07 -12.96 -22.06
CA SER A 178 -41.09 -13.75 -21.37
C SER A 178 -40.77 -13.90 -19.88
N ASP A 179 -41.49 -13.12 -19.06
CA ASP A 179 -42.08 -13.41 -17.72
C ASP A 179 -41.40 -14.37 -16.74
N SER A 180 -40.10 -14.62 -16.88
CA SER A 180 -39.32 -15.52 -16.02
C SER A 180 -38.02 -14.85 -15.58
N LEU A 181 -38.13 -13.58 -15.19
CA LEU A 181 -37.20 -13.01 -14.23
C LEU A 181 -37.21 -13.93 -13.00
N SER A 182 -36.05 -14.42 -12.58
CA SER A 182 -35.88 -14.60 -11.14
C SER A 182 -36.24 -13.25 -10.52
N SER A 183 -37.25 -13.22 -9.65
CA SER A 183 -38.04 -12.04 -9.26
C SER A 183 -37.28 -10.91 -8.54
N GLN A 184 -35.95 -10.87 -8.67
CA GLN A 184 -35.06 -10.05 -7.86
C GLN A 184 -33.88 -9.40 -8.63
N THR A 185 -33.74 -9.59 -9.95
CA THR A 185 -32.69 -8.89 -10.72
C THR A 185 -33.13 -7.48 -11.11
N THR A 186 -32.32 -6.47 -10.80
CA THR A 186 -32.62 -5.05 -11.06
C THR A 186 -31.73 -4.51 -12.17
N ILE A 187 -32.32 -3.79 -13.13
CA ILE A 187 -31.59 -3.15 -14.23
C ILE A 187 -31.14 -1.76 -13.78
N LEU A 188 -29.84 -1.47 -13.87
CA LEU A 188 -29.25 -0.22 -13.42
C LEU A 188 -29.03 0.78 -14.57
N ALA A 189 -28.73 0.29 -15.77
CA ALA A 189 -28.46 1.11 -16.94
C ALA A 189 -28.74 0.35 -18.26
N ARG A 190 -28.96 1.11 -19.33
CA ARG A 190 -29.29 0.58 -20.67
C ARG A 190 -28.46 1.25 -21.76
N TYR A 191 -28.24 0.54 -22.85
CA TYR A 191 -27.69 1.13 -24.07
C TYR A 191 -28.78 1.96 -24.76
N GLU A 192 -28.45 3.19 -25.14
CA GLU A 192 -29.31 4.03 -26.00
C GLU A 192 -29.13 3.55 -27.45
N ASN A 193 -29.99 2.66 -27.93
CA ASN A 193 -30.02 2.24 -29.34
C ASN A 193 -31.47 2.15 -29.84
N GLU A 194 -31.73 2.58 -31.08
CA GLU A 194 -33.09 2.86 -31.59
C GLU A 194 -33.98 1.61 -31.78
N SER A 195 -33.41 0.40 -31.74
CA SER A 195 -34.10 -0.84 -32.10
C SER A 195 -34.35 -1.82 -30.94
N LYS A 196 -33.54 -1.82 -29.87
CA LYS A 196 -33.68 -2.74 -28.70
C LYS A 196 -33.17 -2.12 -27.39
N SER A 197 -34.02 -2.10 -26.36
CA SER A 197 -33.71 -1.63 -24.99
C SER A 197 -32.90 -2.67 -24.19
N LEU A 198 -31.62 -2.84 -24.54
CA LEU A 198 -30.72 -3.81 -23.91
C LEU A 198 -30.10 -3.25 -22.61
N ALA A 199 -30.03 -4.05 -21.55
CA ALA A 199 -29.36 -3.61 -20.32
C ALA A 199 -27.84 -3.67 -20.47
N SER A 200 -27.18 -2.61 -19.99
CA SER A 200 -25.73 -2.47 -19.93
C SER A 200 -25.19 -2.72 -18.51
N ALA A 201 -26.00 -2.54 -17.48
CA ALA A 201 -25.64 -2.83 -16.09
C ALA A 201 -26.81 -3.44 -15.32
N VAL A 202 -26.52 -4.49 -14.54
CA VAL A 202 -27.52 -5.19 -13.72
C VAL A 202 -27.01 -5.47 -12.32
N ARG A 203 -27.92 -5.49 -11.36
CA ARG A 203 -27.72 -5.93 -9.97
C ARG A 203 -28.49 -7.22 -9.74
N CYS A 204 -27.80 -8.27 -9.33
CA CYS A 204 -28.37 -9.59 -9.11
C CYS A 204 -28.09 -10.02 -7.66
N PRO A 205 -29.12 -10.26 -6.82
CA PRO A 205 -28.91 -10.91 -5.53
C PRO A 205 -28.54 -12.38 -5.73
N PHE A 206 -27.65 -12.90 -4.89
CA PHE A 206 -27.18 -14.28 -4.96
C PHE A 206 -26.93 -14.82 -3.55
N GLY A 207 -27.80 -15.71 -3.08
CA GLY A 207 -27.78 -16.16 -1.68
C GLY A 207 -28.06 -15.00 -0.72
N GLN A 208 -27.17 -14.77 0.23
CA GLN A 208 -27.18 -13.62 1.15
C GLN A 208 -26.39 -12.42 0.61
N GLY A 209 -25.69 -12.56 -0.52
CA GLY A 209 -24.87 -11.53 -1.12
C GLY A 209 -25.44 -10.95 -2.40
N GLN A 210 -24.59 -10.26 -3.16
CA GLN A 210 -24.99 -9.60 -4.40
C GLN A 210 -23.85 -9.53 -5.43
N ALA A 211 -24.22 -9.53 -6.71
CA ALA A 211 -23.35 -9.28 -7.83
C ALA A 211 -23.86 -8.07 -8.63
N ILE A 212 -22.95 -7.19 -9.04
CA ILE A 212 -23.22 -6.16 -10.04
C ILE A 212 -22.38 -6.47 -11.28
N LEU A 213 -23.04 -6.52 -12.43
CA LEU A 213 -22.44 -6.90 -13.71
C LEU A 213 -22.57 -5.73 -14.68
N LEU A 214 -21.44 -5.19 -15.14
CA LEU A 214 -21.37 -4.16 -16.16
C LEU A 214 -20.85 -4.74 -17.46
N GLY A 215 -21.61 -4.58 -18.54
CA GLY A 215 -21.25 -5.03 -19.89
C GLY A 215 -20.13 -4.25 -20.57
N PHE A 216 -19.55 -3.26 -19.88
CA PHE A 216 -18.55 -2.35 -20.40
C PHE A 216 -17.47 -2.04 -19.35
N GLU A 217 -16.34 -1.48 -19.81
CA GLU A 217 -15.26 -1.04 -18.93
C GLU A 217 -15.43 0.43 -18.53
N LEU A 218 -15.08 0.76 -17.29
CA LEU A 218 -15.13 2.11 -16.73
C LEU A 218 -13.77 2.82 -16.76
N HIS A 219 -12.79 2.36 -17.54
CA HIS A 219 -11.53 3.05 -17.78
C HIS A 219 -11.25 3.15 -19.28
N SER A 220 -10.77 4.31 -19.74
CA SER A 220 -10.35 4.51 -21.13
C SER A 220 -8.86 4.23 -21.26
N ASP A 221 -8.48 3.16 -21.96
CA ASP A 221 -7.09 2.99 -22.42
C ASP A 221 -6.84 4.00 -23.55
N SER A 222 -6.09 5.06 -23.27
CA SER A 222 -5.65 6.04 -24.30
C SER A 222 -4.69 5.43 -25.33
N SER A 223 -4.29 4.16 -25.16
CA SER A 223 -3.28 3.46 -25.96
C SER A 223 -3.85 2.63 -27.12
N THR A 224 -5.16 2.39 -27.19
CA THR A 224 -5.77 1.55 -28.26
C THR A 224 -6.35 2.34 -29.43
N CYS A 225 -6.31 3.68 -29.39
CA CYS A 225 -6.73 4.55 -30.50
C CYS A 225 -5.65 5.59 -30.82
N PRO A 226 -4.84 5.42 -31.89
CA PRO A 226 -3.77 6.34 -32.26
C PRO A 226 -4.22 7.74 -32.71
N LEU A 227 -5.54 8.01 -32.73
CA LEU A 227 -6.13 9.23 -33.28
C LEU A 227 -6.73 10.17 -32.21
N ILE A 228 -6.62 9.85 -30.92
CA ILE A 228 -7.14 10.71 -29.84
C ILE A 228 -6.03 11.63 -29.35
N SER A 229 -5.69 12.64 -30.15
CA SER A 229 -5.03 13.85 -29.68
C SER A 229 -6.11 14.79 -29.14
N GLN A 230 -6.45 14.61 -27.86
CA GLN A 230 -7.03 15.56 -26.89
C GLN A 230 -7.98 14.84 -25.93
N PRO A 231 -7.61 14.64 -24.66
CA PRO A 231 -8.57 14.29 -23.63
C PRO A 231 -9.48 15.50 -23.37
N HIS A 232 -10.79 15.35 -23.57
CA HIS A 232 -11.73 16.29 -22.98
C HIS A 232 -11.65 16.16 -21.45
N ASN A 233 -11.39 17.26 -20.75
CA ASN A 233 -11.22 17.36 -19.29
C ASN A 233 -12.40 16.83 -18.43
N GLY A 234 -13.45 16.23 -19.01
CA GLY A 234 -14.64 15.72 -18.29
C GLY A 234 -14.76 14.19 -18.18
N THR A 235 -14.17 13.40 -19.08
CA THR A 235 -14.47 11.95 -19.15
C THR A 235 -13.93 11.14 -17.98
N HIS A 236 -12.74 11.48 -17.46
CA HIS A 236 -12.16 10.78 -16.32
C HIS A 236 -12.96 10.99 -15.01
N ASP A 237 -13.58 12.15 -14.85
CA ASP A 237 -14.41 12.47 -13.69
C ASP A 237 -15.75 11.72 -13.77
N GLU A 238 -16.33 11.59 -14.97
CA GLU A 238 -17.58 10.84 -15.19
C GLU A 238 -17.44 9.35 -14.86
N HIS A 239 -16.38 8.71 -15.36
CA HIS A 239 -16.10 7.29 -15.11
C HIS A 239 -15.87 6.99 -13.62
N THR A 240 -15.14 7.87 -12.94
CA THR A 240 -14.89 7.76 -11.50
C THR A 240 -16.18 7.94 -10.70
N GLU A 241 -17.04 8.87 -11.13
CA GLU A 241 -18.33 9.10 -10.49
C GLU A 241 -19.29 7.93 -10.68
N TRP A 242 -19.35 7.31 -11.87
CA TRP A 242 -20.09 6.08 -12.07
C TRP A 242 -19.62 4.95 -11.13
N MET A 243 -18.31 4.77 -11.00
CA MET A 243 -17.76 3.79 -10.07
C MET A 243 -18.11 4.12 -8.61
N ARG A 244 -18.11 5.41 -8.22
CA ARG A 244 -18.53 5.87 -6.89
C ARG A 244 -19.97 5.45 -6.58
N GLN A 245 -20.88 5.69 -7.51
CA GLN A 245 -22.30 5.36 -7.34
C GLN A 245 -22.52 3.85 -7.20
N LEU A 246 -21.83 3.03 -8.02
CA LEU A 246 -21.89 1.56 -7.93
C LEU A 246 -21.42 1.03 -6.58
N ILE A 247 -20.27 1.51 -6.12
CA ILE A 247 -19.68 1.08 -4.84
C ILE A 247 -20.58 1.49 -3.66
N SER A 248 -21.17 2.69 -3.73
CA SER A 248 -22.15 3.18 -2.75
C SER A 248 -23.40 2.29 -2.72
N LEU A 249 -23.94 1.92 -3.89
CA LEU A 249 -25.08 0.99 -4.01
C LEU A 249 -24.75 -0.40 -3.44
N MET A 250 -23.50 -0.84 -3.55
CA MET A 250 -23.03 -2.08 -2.92
C MET A 250 -22.92 -1.97 -1.39
N GLY A 251 -23.09 -0.79 -0.80
CA GLY A 251 -23.04 -0.56 0.64
C GLY A 251 -21.63 -0.40 1.21
N LEU A 252 -20.63 -0.07 0.37
CA LEU A 252 -19.29 0.26 0.83
C LEU A 252 -19.19 1.75 1.19
N LYS A 253 -18.38 2.06 2.21
CA LYS A 253 -18.08 3.44 2.61
C LYS A 253 -17.17 4.12 1.59
N VAL A 254 -17.70 5.07 0.84
CA VAL A 254 -16.94 5.84 -0.16
C VAL A 254 -16.45 7.16 0.43
N SER A 255 -15.21 7.55 0.10
CA SER A 255 -14.66 8.84 0.53
C SER A 255 -15.46 10.01 -0.04
N ARG A 256 -16.02 10.86 0.83
CA ARG A 256 -16.71 12.11 0.46
C ARG A 256 -15.74 13.21 0.03
N VAL A 257 -14.47 13.12 0.42
CA VAL A 257 -13.45 14.09 0.05
C VAL A 257 -12.74 13.57 -1.19
N ALA A 258 -12.95 14.23 -2.32
CA ALA A 258 -12.06 14.13 -3.47
C ALA A 258 -10.71 14.76 -3.09
N ASN A 259 -9.95 14.10 -2.21
CA ASN A 259 -8.53 14.38 -2.16
C ASN A 259 -8.03 14.01 -3.55
N LYS A 260 -7.59 15.02 -4.33
CA LYS A 260 -6.80 14.81 -5.53
C LYS A 260 -5.51 14.11 -5.11
N LEU A 261 -5.58 12.82 -4.80
CA LEU A 261 -4.41 11.97 -4.73
C LEU A 261 -3.74 12.12 -6.09
N THR A 262 -2.62 12.80 -6.14
CA THR A 262 -1.84 12.91 -7.36
C THR A 262 -1.33 11.51 -7.63
N LEU A 263 -1.94 10.84 -8.62
CA LEU A 263 -1.64 9.43 -8.94
C LEU A 263 -0.37 9.28 -9.77
N SER A 264 0.32 10.38 -10.03
CA SER A 264 1.66 10.44 -10.63
C SER A 264 2.67 10.92 -9.58
N PRO A 265 3.93 10.48 -9.66
CA PRO A 265 4.99 11.02 -8.84
C PRO A 265 5.10 12.53 -8.98
N THR A 266 5.24 13.24 -7.86
CA THR A 266 5.51 14.67 -7.81
C THR A 266 7.02 14.94 -7.84
N PRO A 267 7.44 16.19 -8.05
CA PRO A 267 8.83 16.57 -7.87
C PRO A 267 9.35 16.27 -6.46
N GLN A 268 10.65 16.02 -6.38
CA GLN A 268 11.41 15.73 -5.17
C GLN A 268 12.23 16.96 -4.82
N PHE A 269 12.03 17.51 -3.65
CA PHE A 269 12.68 18.72 -3.18
C PHE A 269 13.85 18.33 -2.28
N LEU A 270 15.06 18.74 -2.66
CA LEU A 270 16.28 18.58 -1.89
C LEU A 270 16.48 19.81 -1.02
N LEU A 271 16.53 19.59 0.30
CA LEU A 271 16.67 20.64 1.30
C LEU A 271 17.75 20.28 2.32
N SER A 272 18.37 21.31 2.91
CA SER A 272 19.17 21.17 4.12
C SER A 272 19.11 22.47 4.90
N ARG A 273 19.17 22.39 6.24
CA ARG A 273 19.25 23.59 7.08
C ARG A 273 20.61 24.28 6.97
N ASP A 274 21.67 23.56 6.61
CA ASP A 274 23.00 24.10 6.38
C ASP A 274 23.18 24.47 4.89
N PRO A 275 23.23 25.77 4.54
CA PRO A 275 23.40 26.20 3.16
C PRO A 275 24.71 25.71 2.53
N ASN A 276 25.77 25.54 3.32
CA ASN A 276 27.06 25.06 2.81
C ASN A 276 26.99 23.58 2.43
N LYS A 277 26.31 22.76 3.25
CA LYS A 277 26.08 21.35 2.90
C LYS A 277 25.18 21.22 1.69
N LEU A 278 24.08 21.99 1.64
CA LEU A 278 23.22 22.02 0.46
C LEU A 278 24.02 22.38 -0.80
N HIS A 279 24.86 23.41 -0.73
CA HIS A 279 25.69 23.85 -1.85
C HIS A 279 26.67 22.76 -2.31
N ARG A 280 27.31 22.05 -1.37
CA ARG A 280 28.21 20.92 -1.68
C ARG A 280 27.46 19.79 -2.40
N VAL A 281 26.31 19.37 -1.87
CA VAL A 281 25.49 18.31 -2.47
C VAL A 281 24.97 18.74 -3.85
N ALA A 282 24.48 19.98 -3.96
CA ALA A 282 24.03 20.55 -5.22
C ALA A 282 25.14 20.56 -6.28
N THR A 283 26.37 20.91 -5.92
CA THR A 283 27.51 20.91 -6.83
C THR A 283 27.86 19.50 -7.30
N GLN A 284 27.83 18.53 -6.39
CA GLN A 284 28.04 17.11 -6.72
C GLN A 284 26.96 16.59 -7.67
N LEU A 285 25.69 16.90 -7.41
CA LEU A 285 24.57 16.52 -8.28
C LEU A 285 24.66 17.20 -9.65
N LYS A 286 24.98 18.49 -9.73
CA LYS A 286 25.18 19.19 -11.02
C LYS A 286 26.29 18.55 -11.85
N THR A 287 27.37 18.12 -11.20
CA THR A 287 28.46 17.40 -11.86
C THR A 287 28.00 16.04 -12.37
N LEU A 288 27.23 15.30 -11.56
CA LEU A 288 26.70 13.99 -11.91
C LEU A 288 25.68 14.03 -13.08
N PHE A 289 24.81 15.04 -13.09
CA PHE A 289 23.78 15.22 -14.13
C PHE A 289 24.32 15.85 -15.43
N GLY A 290 25.54 16.41 -15.38
CA GLY A 290 26.20 17.03 -16.53
C GLY A 290 25.49 18.30 -17.04
N SER A 291 25.87 18.74 -18.24
CA SER A 291 25.36 19.98 -18.84
C SER A 291 23.88 19.92 -19.18
N GLU A 292 23.34 18.74 -19.51
CA GLU A 292 21.94 18.55 -19.88
C GLU A 292 20.99 18.52 -18.67
N GLN A 293 21.52 18.50 -17.44
CA GLN A 293 20.74 18.37 -16.21
C GLN A 293 19.85 17.12 -16.20
N VAL A 294 20.24 16.05 -16.90
CA VAL A 294 19.49 14.80 -17.00
C VAL A 294 20.39 13.64 -16.62
N LEU A 295 19.89 12.78 -15.73
CA LEU A 295 20.57 11.55 -15.32
C LEU A 295 19.71 10.34 -15.71
N LEU A 296 20.23 9.52 -16.61
CA LEU A 296 19.67 8.20 -16.92
C LEU A 296 20.29 7.16 -15.98
N ASP A 297 19.48 6.66 -15.05
CA ASP A 297 19.86 5.58 -14.15
C ASP A 297 19.20 4.26 -14.59
N THR A 298 19.30 3.24 -13.75
CA THR A 298 18.94 1.85 -14.07
C THR A 298 17.45 1.64 -14.24
N GLN A 299 16.61 2.41 -13.56
CA GLN A 299 15.15 2.29 -13.63
C GLN A 299 14.45 3.60 -13.98
N ASP A 300 14.99 4.71 -13.51
CA ASP A 300 14.34 6.02 -13.64
C ASP A 300 15.26 6.99 -14.40
N ARG A 301 14.61 7.91 -15.12
CA ARG A 301 15.21 9.09 -15.71
C ARG A 301 14.99 10.26 -14.75
N PHE A 302 16.05 10.91 -14.30
CA PHE A 302 15.98 12.08 -13.42
C PHE A 302 16.30 13.35 -14.18
N ARG A 303 15.64 14.45 -13.83
CA ARG A 303 16.01 15.81 -14.28
C ARG A 303 16.25 16.68 -13.07
N LEU A 304 17.40 17.36 -13.04
CA LEU A 304 17.78 18.29 -11.99
C LEU A 304 17.32 19.72 -12.34
N HIS A 305 16.77 20.41 -11.34
CA HIS A 305 16.34 21.81 -11.43
C HIS A 305 17.08 22.60 -10.35
N ALA A 306 17.65 23.74 -10.73
CA ALA A 306 18.50 24.51 -9.84
C ALA A 306 17.70 25.34 -8.81
N ASN A 307 16.43 25.61 -9.12
CA ASN A 307 15.52 26.39 -8.27
C ASN A 307 14.06 26.03 -8.55
N GLN A 308 13.16 26.53 -7.70
CA GLN A 308 11.72 26.29 -7.83
C GLN A 308 11.08 27.04 -9.02
N THR A 309 11.63 28.18 -9.45
CA THR A 309 11.08 28.97 -10.58
C THR A 309 11.20 28.26 -11.93
N GLU A 310 12.11 27.29 -12.06
CA GLU A 310 12.20 26.42 -13.24
C GLU A 310 10.97 25.51 -13.42
N LEU A 311 10.20 25.24 -12.34
CA LEU A 311 8.95 24.49 -12.42
C LEU A 311 7.83 25.26 -13.13
N SER A 312 7.73 26.59 -12.95
CA SER A 312 6.67 27.38 -13.61
C SER A 312 6.82 27.41 -15.13
N HIS A 313 8.03 27.15 -15.66
CA HIS A 313 8.29 27.05 -17.09
C HIS A 313 8.04 25.65 -17.67
N PHE A 314 7.94 24.63 -16.81
CA PHE A 314 7.72 23.26 -17.23
C PHE A 314 6.31 22.79 -16.84
N SER A 315 5.47 22.50 -17.83
CA SER A 315 4.27 21.73 -17.55
C SER A 315 4.70 20.34 -17.08
N LEU A 316 4.40 19.99 -15.83
CA LEU A 316 4.57 18.62 -15.31
C LEU A 316 3.82 17.59 -16.18
N GLU A 317 2.90 18.03 -17.03
CA GLU A 317 2.19 17.17 -17.97
C GLU A 317 3.02 16.81 -19.21
N SER A 318 4.04 17.59 -19.59
CA SER A 318 4.82 17.36 -20.82
C SER A 318 5.92 16.30 -20.68
N ASP A 319 6.37 15.98 -19.46
CA ASP A 319 7.40 14.96 -19.22
C ASP A 319 7.05 14.09 -18.00
N LYS A 320 6.04 13.22 -18.19
CA LYS A 320 5.57 12.29 -17.17
C LYS A 320 6.55 11.14 -16.88
N GLU A 321 7.52 10.92 -17.75
CA GLU A 321 8.49 9.82 -17.62
C GLU A 321 9.63 10.17 -16.67
N SER A 322 10.00 11.46 -16.60
CA SER A 322 11.11 11.91 -15.78
C SER A 322 10.71 12.12 -14.30
N ARG A 323 11.66 11.88 -13.41
CA ARG A 323 11.60 12.25 -11.98
C ARG A 323 12.30 13.59 -11.81
N HIS A 324 11.57 14.58 -11.32
CA HIS A 324 12.09 15.94 -11.18
C HIS A 324 12.72 16.10 -9.79
N LEU A 325 14.00 16.44 -9.74
CA LEU A 325 14.74 16.74 -8.52
C LEU A 325 15.03 18.24 -8.46
N ILE A 326 14.62 18.92 -7.39
CA ILE A 326 14.70 20.38 -7.27
C ILE A 326 15.54 20.75 -6.06
N ILE A 327 16.53 21.59 -6.26
CA ILE A 327 17.32 22.16 -5.17
C ILE A 327 16.55 23.34 -4.57
N VAL A 328 16.24 23.29 -3.28
CA VAL A 328 15.54 24.35 -2.57
C VAL A 328 16.51 25.12 -1.70
N SER A 329 16.94 26.29 -2.19
CA SER A 329 17.86 27.18 -1.47
C SER A 329 17.14 28.16 -0.53
N ASP A 330 15.85 28.42 -0.76
CA ASP A 330 15.02 29.27 0.08
C ASP A 330 13.94 28.42 0.75
N HIS A 331 13.96 28.37 2.08
CA HIS A 331 13.01 27.61 2.88
C HIS A 331 11.73 28.38 3.23
N SER A 332 11.68 29.69 2.91
CA SER A 332 10.60 30.59 3.33
C SER A 332 9.27 30.33 2.61
N SER A 333 9.32 29.86 1.37
CA SER A 333 8.13 29.53 0.57
C SER A 333 8.04 28.03 0.28
N ARG A 334 6.93 27.42 0.70
CA ARG A 334 6.61 26.03 0.37
C ARG A 334 5.80 25.95 -0.93
N PRO A 335 6.30 25.28 -1.98
CA PRO A 335 5.53 25.02 -3.19
C PRO A 335 4.28 24.19 -2.93
N ASP A 336 3.19 24.53 -3.64
CA ASP A 336 1.90 23.82 -3.62
C ASP A 336 1.98 22.34 -4.02
N LEU A 337 3.10 21.93 -4.62
CA LEU A 337 3.37 20.57 -5.09
C LEU A 337 3.83 19.61 -3.97
N ALA A 338 4.13 20.11 -2.77
CA ALA A 338 4.43 19.31 -1.58
C ALA A 338 3.83 19.94 -0.30
N PRO A 339 2.50 20.05 -0.19
CA PRO A 339 1.86 20.79 0.89
C PRO A 339 1.75 20.01 2.19
N SER A 340 1.89 18.68 2.19
CA SER A 340 1.54 17.87 3.36
C SER A 340 2.65 17.77 4.39
N PHE A 341 3.91 17.71 3.95
CA PHE A 341 5.07 17.67 4.86
C PHE A 341 5.56 19.10 5.15
N ASP A 342 5.69 19.46 6.43
CA ASP A 342 6.22 20.75 6.87
C ASP A 342 7.72 20.64 7.18
N TRP A 343 8.56 20.94 6.19
CA TRP A 343 10.01 20.89 6.39
C TRP A 343 10.52 21.91 7.40
N SER A 344 9.82 23.03 7.63
CA SER A 344 10.22 24.02 8.64
C SER A 344 9.99 23.47 10.04
N ALA A 345 8.83 22.84 10.27
CA ALA A 345 8.56 22.12 11.51
C ALA A 345 9.52 20.94 11.72
N TYR A 346 9.88 20.21 10.65
CA TYR A 346 10.89 19.15 10.71
C TYR A 346 12.25 19.68 11.17
N PHE A 347 12.79 20.71 10.52
CA PHE A 347 14.10 21.26 10.89
C PHE A 347 14.09 21.97 12.25
N GLN A 348 12.93 22.47 12.71
CA GLN A 348 12.75 22.98 14.07
C GLN A 348 12.84 21.85 15.10
N ALA A 349 12.07 20.76 14.90
CA ALA A 349 12.11 19.59 15.77
C ALA A 349 13.51 18.94 15.79
N TRP A 350 14.12 18.76 14.61
CA TRP A 350 15.47 18.21 14.47
C TRP A 350 16.51 19.02 15.24
N SER A 351 16.41 20.35 15.20
CA SER A 351 17.31 21.23 15.96
C SER A 351 17.09 21.13 17.47
N GLY A 352 15.83 21.02 17.92
CA GLY A 352 15.49 20.83 19.33
C GLY A 352 16.09 19.55 19.90
N PHE A 353 15.92 18.42 19.21
CA PHE A 353 16.55 17.16 19.61
C PHE A 353 18.08 17.21 19.55
N SER A 354 18.65 17.96 18.60
CA SER A 354 20.09 18.11 18.49
C SER A 354 20.70 18.99 19.59
N SER A 355 19.97 19.95 20.16
CA SER A 355 20.51 20.82 21.23
C SER A 355 20.54 20.12 22.58
N ASP A 356 19.58 19.24 22.85
CA ASP A 356 19.45 18.53 24.13
C ASP A 356 20.52 17.44 24.34
N THR A 357 21.25 17.09 23.28
CA THR A 357 22.15 15.93 23.24
C THR A 357 23.65 16.27 23.23
N GLY A 358 24.03 17.55 23.30
CA GLY A 358 25.44 18.00 23.32
C GLY A 358 26.11 18.11 21.94
N THR A 359 27.43 18.35 21.91
CA THR A 359 28.23 18.49 20.67
C THR A 359 28.51 17.12 20.03
N TRP A 360 27.80 16.81 18.94
CA TRP A 360 28.04 15.63 18.11
C TRP A 360 29.14 15.88 17.06
N PRO A 361 29.97 14.87 16.74
CA PRO A 361 30.74 14.88 15.50
C PRO A 361 29.82 14.75 14.27
N GLU A 362 30.24 15.31 13.14
CA GLU A 362 29.56 15.19 11.84
C GLU A 362 29.86 13.83 11.16
N PRO A 363 28.97 13.28 10.31
CA PRO A 363 27.72 13.88 9.80
C PRO A 363 26.45 13.50 10.57
N LYS A 364 25.57 14.50 10.80
CA LYS A 364 24.26 14.28 11.43
C LYS A 364 23.22 13.78 10.43
N MET A 365 22.52 12.68 10.75
CA MET A 365 21.47 12.15 9.87
C MET A 365 20.24 13.06 9.85
N GLY A 366 19.59 13.14 8.69
CA GLY A 366 18.40 13.98 8.51
C GLY A 366 18.69 15.47 8.31
N ASP A 367 19.95 15.89 8.29
CA ASP A 367 20.30 17.28 7.99
C ASP A 367 20.10 17.64 6.51
N VAL A 368 20.25 16.66 5.63
CA VAL A 368 19.87 16.75 4.21
C VAL A 368 18.69 15.84 3.97
N ILE A 369 17.60 16.39 3.44
CA ILE A 369 16.38 15.64 3.13
C ILE A 369 16.00 15.77 1.67
N LEU A 370 15.41 14.70 1.15
CA LEU A 370 14.53 14.73 -0.02
C LEU A 370 13.11 14.64 0.47
N CYS A 371 12.22 15.53 0.05
CA CYS A 371 10.79 15.41 0.34
C CYS A 371 9.96 15.47 -0.95
N ALA A 372 8.88 14.71 -1.01
CA ALA A 372 7.93 14.72 -2.12
C ALA A 372 6.51 14.44 -1.61
N GLU A 373 5.50 14.94 -2.31
CA GLU A 373 4.11 14.60 -1.97
C GLU A 373 3.80 13.16 -2.34
N THR A 374 4.03 12.78 -3.60
CA THR A 374 3.80 11.42 -4.09
C THR A 374 5.04 10.88 -4.79
N VAL A 375 5.42 9.64 -4.48
CA VAL A 375 6.44 8.88 -5.22
C VAL A 375 5.97 7.45 -5.47
N THR A 376 6.71 6.67 -6.27
CA THR A 376 6.47 5.23 -6.38
C THR A 376 6.81 4.54 -5.05
N SER A 377 8.07 4.63 -4.63
CA SER A 377 8.52 4.30 -3.27
C SER A 377 9.86 4.97 -2.98
N THR A 378 10.01 5.55 -1.79
CA THR A 378 11.28 6.10 -1.29
C THR A 378 12.37 5.02 -1.29
N GLN A 379 12.01 3.79 -0.91
CA GLN A 379 12.93 2.65 -0.88
C GLN A 379 13.42 2.29 -2.28
N SER A 380 12.50 2.08 -3.22
CA SER A 380 12.85 1.67 -4.59
C SER A 380 13.62 2.74 -5.35
N LEU A 381 13.25 4.02 -5.17
CA LEU A 381 13.92 5.13 -5.82
C LEU A 381 15.37 5.26 -5.40
N LEU A 382 15.70 4.96 -4.14
CA LEU A 382 17.10 4.85 -3.72
C LEU A 382 17.70 3.54 -4.23
N GLU A 383 17.14 2.38 -3.85
CA GLU A 383 17.75 1.06 -4.08
C GLU A 383 18.08 0.78 -5.55
N LYS A 384 17.20 1.19 -6.46
CA LYS A 384 17.33 0.86 -7.88
C LYS A 384 18.00 1.94 -8.72
N ASN A 385 18.49 3.02 -8.12
CA ASN A 385 19.16 4.12 -8.82
C ASN A 385 20.55 4.42 -8.22
N PRO A 386 21.52 3.51 -8.41
CA PRO A 386 22.86 3.64 -7.83
C PRO A 386 23.65 4.85 -8.33
N LYS A 387 23.43 5.32 -9.57
CA LYS A 387 24.11 6.54 -10.06
C LYS A 387 23.62 7.75 -9.28
N LEU A 388 22.30 7.88 -9.07
CA LEU A 388 21.74 8.94 -8.24
C LEU A 388 22.32 8.88 -6.82
N ILE A 389 22.31 7.70 -6.18
CA ILE A 389 22.88 7.51 -4.83
C ILE A 389 24.33 7.98 -4.76
N SER A 390 25.14 7.77 -5.79
CA SER A 390 26.54 8.20 -5.79
C SER A 390 26.71 9.71 -5.55
N GLY A 391 25.72 10.52 -5.98
CA GLY A 391 25.66 11.97 -5.78
C GLY A 391 25.00 12.42 -4.47
N LEU A 392 24.36 11.52 -3.72
CA LEU A 392 23.67 11.84 -2.47
C LEU A 392 24.58 11.61 -1.25
N PRO A 393 24.47 12.42 -0.18
CA PRO A 393 25.33 12.29 1.00
C PRO A 393 24.90 11.13 1.92
N HIS A 394 25.84 10.64 2.73
CA HIS A 394 25.55 9.80 3.89
C HIS A 394 24.56 10.52 4.83
N GLY A 395 23.59 9.80 5.38
CA GLY A 395 22.63 10.34 6.34
C GLY A 395 21.44 11.07 5.71
N LEU A 396 21.32 11.06 4.38
CA LEU A 396 20.17 11.65 3.69
C LEU A 396 18.89 10.88 3.99
N VAL A 397 17.80 11.63 4.24
CA VAL A 397 16.47 11.05 4.47
C VAL A 397 15.55 11.42 3.32
N PHE A 398 14.97 10.42 2.66
CA PHE A 398 13.95 10.61 1.64
C PHE A 398 12.56 10.35 2.21
N ILE A 399 11.79 11.42 2.37
CA ILE A 399 10.45 11.46 2.94
C ILE A 399 9.42 11.58 1.82
N ALA A 400 8.32 10.84 1.91
CA ALA A 400 7.19 11.02 1.00
C ALA A 400 5.86 10.96 1.75
N THR A 401 4.92 11.85 1.41
CA THR A 401 3.57 11.80 2.00
C THR A 401 2.82 10.55 1.52
N ASN A 402 2.97 10.20 0.25
CA ASN A 402 2.28 9.10 -0.40
C ASN A 402 3.22 8.25 -1.27
N GLN A 403 3.09 6.93 -1.19
CA GLN A 403 3.83 5.95 -1.99
C GLN A 403 2.84 5.10 -2.78
N LEU A 404 2.87 5.23 -4.12
CA LEU A 404 2.00 4.49 -5.03
C LEU A 404 2.24 2.97 -5.00
N SER A 405 3.47 2.58 -4.74
CA SER A 405 3.95 1.19 -4.70
C SER A 405 4.91 0.98 -3.52
N GLY A 406 4.48 1.38 -2.32
CA GLY A 406 5.25 1.20 -1.08
C GLY A 406 5.64 -0.27 -0.85
N ARG A 407 6.85 -0.51 -0.34
CA ARG A 407 7.39 -1.88 -0.20
C ARG A 407 7.49 -2.32 1.26
N GLY A 408 7.06 -3.55 1.51
CA GLY A 408 7.36 -4.30 2.72
C GLY A 408 8.38 -5.42 2.45
N ARG A 409 8.60 -6.28 3.44
CA ARG A 409 9.48 -7.45 3.29
C ARG A 409 8.84 -8.53 2.41
N GLY A 410 9.67 -9.21 1.61
CA GLY A 410 9.22 -10.27 0.71
C GLY A 410 8.26 -9.73 -0.36
N LYS A 411 7.08 -10.32 -0.47
CA LYS A 411 6.01 -9.90 -1.39
C LYS A 411 5.03 -8.88 -0.78
N ASN A 412 5.23 -8.48 0.48
CA ASN A 412 4.31 -7.58 1.16
C ASN A 412 4.44 -6.14 0.64
N CYS A 413 3.31 -5.44 0.58
CA CYS A 413 3.22 -4.02 0.23
C CYS A 413 3.10 -3.17 1.50
N TRP A 414 3.68 -1.96 1.50
CA TRP A 414 3.40 -0.96 2.53
C TRP A 414 2.22 -0.09 2.07
N ILE A 415 1.19 0.01 2.91
CA ILE A 415 0.00 0.80 2.61
C ILE A 415 0.25 2.24 3.07
N SER A 416 0.19 3.15 2.12
CA SER A 416 0.57 4.56 2.30
C SER A 416 -0.67 5.42 2.60
N SER A 417 -1.33 5.16 3.73
CA SER A 417 -2.51 5.94 4.12
C SER A 417 -2.14 7.37 4.53
N PRO A 418 -2.99 8.37 4.27
CA PRO A 418 -2.78 9.73 4.77
C PRO A 418 -2.55 9.74 6.29
N GLY A 419 -1.50 10.44 6.75
CA GLY A 419 -1.10 10.46 8.16
C GLY A 419 -0.03 9.43 8.55
N CYS A 420 0.44 8.59 7.61
CA CYS A 420 1.61 7.74 7.82
C CYS A 420 2.91 8.55 7.67
N SER A 421 3.83 8.41 8.64
CA SER A 421 5.20 8.90 8.53
C SER A 421 6.04 7.83 7.84
N GLN A 422 6.42 8.07 6.59
CA GLN A 422 7.14 7.10 5.78
C GLN A 422 8.34 7.73 5.07
N PHE A 423 9.47 7.06 5.18
CA PHE A 423 10.74 7.58 4.68
C PHE A 423 11.74 6.45 4.46
N SER A 424 12.83 6.76 3.75
CA SER A 424 14.00 5.91 3.64
C SER A 424 15.27 6.69 3.98
N LEU A 425 16.11 6.14 4.85
CA LEU A 425 17.41 6.69 5.23
C LEU A 425 18.53 6.02 4.42
N LEU A 426 19.41 6.83 3.82
CA LEU A 426 20.60 6.39 3.11
C LEU A 426 21.83 6.42 4.02
N LEU A 427 22.45 5.27 4.23
CA LEU A 427 23.74 5.14 4.91
C LEU A 427 24.80 4.65 3.93
N LYS A 428 25.98 5.27 4.01
CA LYS A 428 27.20 4.82 3.34
C LYS A 428 28.22 4.50 4.42
N LEU A 429 28.54 3.22 4.59
CA LEU A 429 29.44 2.69 5.62
C LEU A 429 30.69 2.14 4.96
N ASP A 430 31.83 2.21 5.65
CA ASP A 430 33.05 1.58 5.16
C ASP A 430 32.95 0.04 5.22
N LYS A 431 33.71 -0.68 4.39
CA LYS A 431 33.68 -2.14 4.43
C LYS A 431 34.11 -2.73 5.79
N SER A 432 35.08 -2.10 6.46
CA SER A 432 35.54 -2.48 7.81
C SER A 432 34.42 -2.42 8.85
N GLN A 433 33.40 -1.60 8.57
CA GLN A 433 32.21 -1.38 9.36
C GLN A 433 31.04 -2.32 8.98
N GLY A 434 31.24 -3.20 7.99
CA GLY A 434 30.21 -4.13 7.50
C GLY A 434 29.88 -5.28 8.45
N SER A 435 30.74 -5.59 9.43
CA SER A 435 30.47 -6.62 10.43
C SER A 435 29.34 -6.17 11.35
N GLY A 436 28.22 -6.91 11.35
CA GLY A 436 27.06 -6.60 12.19
C GLY A 436 25.96 -5.80 11.51
N VAL A 437 26.09 -5.41 10.23
CA VAL A 437 25.02 -4.66 9.50
C VAL A 437 23.67 -5.38 9.48
N VAL A 438 23.65 -6.71 9.62
CA VAL A 438 22.44 -7.51 9.80
C VAL A 438 21.62 -7.06 11.02
N LEU A 439 22.27 -6.45 12.01
CA LEU A 439 21.65 -5.95 13.24
C LEU A 439 21.14 -4.52 13.15
N LEU A 440 21.44 -3.79 12.06
CA LEU A 440 20.99 -2.41 11.88
C LEU A 440 19.46 -2.31 11.94
N GLN A 441 18.73 -3.33 11.48
CA GLN A 441 17.27 -3.34 11.59
C GLN A 441 16.77 -3.35 13.05
N TYR A 442 17.46 -4.05 13.96
CA TYR A 442 17.09 -4.09 15.37
C TYR A 442 17.50 -2.79 16.06
N LEU A 443 18.66 -2.25 15.70
CA LEU A 443 19.15 -0.97 16.20
C LEU A 443 18.19 0.15 15.80
N PHE A 444 17.78 0.19 14.53
CA PHE A 444 16.84 1.17 14.02
C PHE A 444 15.45 1.00 14.65
N GLY A 445 14.97 -0.24 14.83
CA GLY A 445 13.72 -0.50 15.56
C GLY A 445 13.76 0.01 17.00
N LEU A 446 14.87 -0.23 17.69
CA LEU A 446 15.07 0.32 19.03
C LEU A 446 15.10 1.85 19.01
N ALA A 447 15.79 2.47 18.05
CA ALA A 447 15.81 3.93 17.90
C ALA A 447 14.42 4.53 17.68
N VAL A 448 13.54 3.87 16.91
CA VAL A 448 12.15 4.31 16.72
C VAL A 448 11.39 4.31 18.05
N VAL A 449 11.48 3.23 18.83
CA VAL A 449 10.81 3.16 20.13
C VAL A 449 11.39 4.18 21.11
N GLU A 450 12.71 4.34 21.13
CA GLU A 450 13.39 5.28 22.02
C GLU A 450 13.09 6.74 21.68
N SER A 451 12.98 7.10 20.40
CA SER A 451 12.59 8.46 19.99
C SER A 451 11.20 8.87 20.48
N ILE A 452 10.36 7.90 20.83
CA ILE A 452 9.02 8.11 21.37
C ILE A 452 9.07 8.07 22.90
N ARG A 453 9.60 6.98 23.48
CA ARG A 453 9.53 6.72 24.93
C ARG A 453 10.55 7.47 25.78
N SER A 454 11.55 8.11 25.17
CA SER A 454 12.51 8.97 25.89
C SER A 454 11.98 10.38 26.13
N ARG A 455 10.83 10.73 25.54
CA ARG A 455 10.17 12.03 25.75
C ARG A 455 9.56 12.08 27.14
N PRO A 456 9.62 13.24 27.83
CA PRO A 456 9.00 13.39 29.14
C PRO A 456 7.52 13.01 29.13
N GLY A 457 7.13 12.04 29.96
CA GLY A 457 5.78 11.52 30.10
C GLY A 457 5.44 10.31 29.20
N TYR A 458 6.27 9.99 28.20
CA TYR A 458 6.01 8.90 27.25
C TYR A 458 6.67 7.58 27.68
N GLU A 459 7.32 7.54 28.84
CA GLU A 459 8.16 6.43 29.30
C GLU A 459 7.37 5.12 29.37
N ASP A 460 6.11 5.21 29.79
CA ASP A 460 5.19 4.08 30.00
C ASP A 460 4.24 3.84 28.83
N LEU A 461 4.37 4.58 27.73
CA LEU A 461 3.55 4.38 26.55
C LEU A 461 3.72 2.94 26.04
N PRO A 462 2.64 2.17 25.80
CA PRO A 462 2.69 0.74 25.55
C PRO A 462 3.07 0.43 24.10
N ILE A 463 4.23 0.91 23.69
CA ILE A 463 4.85 0.68 22.38
C ILE A 463 5.94 -0.37 22.56
N ARG A 464 5.93 -1.35 21.66
CA ARG A 464 6.81 -2.51 21.70
C ARG A 464 7.27 -2.91 20.30
N LEU A 465 8.38 -3.65 20.24
CA LEU A 465 8.90 -4.25 19.03
C LEU A 465 8.39 -5.69 18.89
N LYS A 466 7.94 -6.03 17.69
CA LYS A 466 7.77 -7.43 17.28
C LYS A 466 8.96 -7.80 16.39
N TRP A 467 9.73 -8.77 16.85
CA TRP A 467 10.80 -9.36 16.04
C TRP A 467 10.26 -9.85 14.68
N PRO A 468 10.99 -9.60 13.59
CA PRO A 468 12.31 -8.97 13.58
C PRO A 468 12.31 -7.45 13.34
N ASN A 469 11.20 -6.85 12.91
CA ASN A 469 11.25 -5.52 12.27
C ASN A 469 9.96 -4.67 12.39
N ASP A 470 9.00 -5.06 13.21
CA ASP A 470 7.70 -4.39 13.27
C ASP A 470 7.50 -3.62 14.59
N LEU A 471 6.83 -2.47 14.50
CA LEU A 471 6.42 -1.64 15.63
C LEU A 471 4.97 -1.97 16.00
N TYR A 472 4.69 -2.12 17.29
CA TYR A 472 3.37 -2.44 17.82
C TYR A 472 3.00 -1.52 18.98
N GLY A 473 1.70 -1.26 19.15
CA GLY A 473 1.16 -0.49 20.27
C GLY A 473 -0.11 -1.12 20.83
N SER A 474 -0.33 -1.00 22.14
CA SER A 474 -1.57 -1.46 22.77
C SER A 474 -2.71 -0.46 22.53
N LEU A 475 -3.86 -0.98 22.10
CA LEU A 475 -5.12 -0.21 22.02
C LEU A 475 -6.07 -0.56 23.18
N ASN A 476 -5.58 -1.26 24.20
CA ASN A 476 -6.36 -1.59 25.39
C ASN A 476 -5.67 -1.00 26.61
N ALA A 477 -6.35 -0.03 27.24
CA ALA A 477 -5.84 0.73 28.36
C ALA A 477 -6.25 0.17 29.73
N LYS A 478 -7.21 -0.77 29.74
CA LYS A 478 -7.78 -1.33 30.99
C LYS A 478 -7.14 -2.66 31.39
N ASP A 479 -6.26 -3.18 30.56
CA ASP A 479 -5.62 -4.46 30.75
C ASP A 479 -4.11 -4.24 30.85
N ASN A 480 -3.61 -4.26 32.09
CA ASN A 480 -2.19 -4.18 32.38
C ASN A 480 -1.47 -5.51 32.06
N SER A 481 -2.16 -6.52 31.54
CA SER A 481 -1.48 -7.70 31.04
C SER A 481 -0.70 -7.34 29.78
N GLU A 482 0.56 -7.80 29.70
CA GLU A 482 1.32 -7.80 28.46
C GLU A 482 0.81 -8.88 27.48
N ASP A 483 -0.52 -9.11 27.45
CA ASP A 483 -1.12 -10.01 26.47
C ASP A 483 -0.94 -9.40 25.07
N VAL A 484 -0.22 -10.14 24.23
CA VAL A 484 0.09 -9.79 22.86
C VAL A 484 -1.18 -9.53 22.03
N LYS A 485 -2.33 -10.10 22.42
CA LYS A 485 -3.63 -9.87 21.76
C LYS A 485 -4.10 -8.41 21.81
N ASN A 486 -3.64 -7.65 22.79
CA ASN A 486 -3.97 -6.23 22.94
C ASN A 486 -3.14 -5.32 22.01
N TYR A 487 -2.07 -5.85 21.41
CA TYR A 487 -1.17 -5.09 20.55
C TYR A 487 -1.62 -5.14 19.08
N ARG A 488 -1.47 -4.00 18.40
CA ARG A 488 -1.69 -3.85 16.95
C ARG A 488 -0.46 -3.27 16.29
N LYS A 489 -0.25 -3.65 15.03
CA LYS A 489 0.89 -3.17 14.25
C LYS A 489 0.72 -1.69 13.95
N LEU A 490 1.73 -0.90 14.29
CA LEU A 490 1.83 0.53 14.01
C LEU A 490 2.80 0.82 12.87
N GLY A 491 3.71 -0.10 12.53
CA GLY A 491 4.72 0.21 11.53
C GLY A 491 5.65 -0.95 11.23
N GLY A 492 6.55 -0.72 10.29
CA GLY A 492 7.52 -1.71 9.85
C GLY A 492 8.80 -1.06 9.32
N ILE A 493 9.89 -1.81 9.46
CA ILE A 493 11.22 -1.42 9.03
C ILE A 493 11.70 -2.39 7.96
N LEU A 494 12.33 -1.87 6.92
CA LEU A 494 12.91 -2.62 5.82
C LEU A 494 14.34 -2.13 5.59
N VAL A 495 15.32 -3.02 5.71
CA VAL A 495 16.73 -2.69 5.47
C VAL A 495 17.21 -3.46 4.24
N ASN A 496 17.71 -2.73 3.24
CA ASN A 496 18.38 -3.28 2.06
C ASN A 496 19.85 -2.86 2.09
N GLY A 497 20.75 -3.80 1.85
CA GLY A 497 22.19 -3.54 1.75
C GLY A 497 22.71 -3.89 0.37
N SER A 498 23.53 -3.00 -0.19
CA SER A 498 24.35 -3.24 -1.37
C SER A 498 25.81 -3.12 -0.98
N PHE A 499 26.61 -4.12 -1.35
CA PHE A 499 28.02 -4.21 -0.99
C PHE A 499 28.85 -4.11 -2.25
N ASN A 500 29.77 -3.15 -2.29
CA ASN A 500 30.82 -3.11 -3.30
C ASN A 500 32.20 -3.34 -2.65
N LEU A 501 33.28 -3.20 -3.42
CA LEU A 501 34.62 -3.53 -2.95
C LEU A 501 35.11 -2.65 -1.77
N HIS A 502 34.58 -1.43 -1.64
CA HIS A 502 35.08 -0.41 -0.71
C HIS A 502 34.04 0.10 0.29
N GLU A 503 32.77 0.14 -0.09
CA GLU A 503 31.66 0.67 0.71
C GLU A 503 30.49 -0.33 0.83
N CYS A 504 29.75 -0.19 1.92
CA CYS A 504 28.48 -0.84 2.19
C CYS A 504 27.39 0.25 2.21
N VAL A 505 26.52 0.22 1.20
CA VAL A 505 25.40 1.15 1.10
C VAL A 505 24.16 0.49 1.69
N MET A 506 23.63 1.07 2.76
CA MET A 506 22.42 0.58 3.42
C MET A 506 21.28 1.57 3.22
N ILE A 507 20.10 1.06 2.87
CA ILE A 507 18.88 1.84 2.72
C ILE A 507 17.86 1.32 3.73
N ILE A 508 17.56 2.14 4.73
CA ILE A 508 16.63 1.81 5.82
C ILE A 508 15.30 2.50 5.54
N GLY A 509 14.33 1.75 5.01
CA GLY A 509 12.95 2.16 4.89
C GLY A 509 12.20 1.99 6.20
N CYS A 510 11.44 3.00 6.60
CA CYS A 510 10.60 2.97 7.78
C CYS A 510 9.24 3.58 7.46
N GLY A 511 8.18 2.86 7.82
CA GLY A 511 6.81 3.35 7.79
C GLY A 511 6.19 3.23 9.18
N VAL A 512 5.65 4.33 9.68
CA VAL A 512 4.89 4.40 10.93
C VAL A 512 3.53 5.03 10.66
N ASN A 513 2.49 4.34 11.09
CA ASN A 513 1.13 4.82 11.16
C ASN A 513 1.05 5.84 12.30
N THR A 514 1.17 7.13 11.99
CA THR A 514 1.30 8.18 13.01
C THR A 514 -0.05 8.75 13.40
N SER A 515 -0.78 9.28 12.42
CA SER A 515 -2.08 9.94 12.62
C SER A 515 -3.15 9.47 11.64
N ASN A 516 -2.89 8.39 10.88
CA ASN A 516 -3.85 7.86 9.92
C ASN A 516 -5.17 7.46 10.60
N ALA A 517 -6.25 7.62 9.85
CA ALA A 517 -7.58 7.20 10.27
C ALA A 517 -7.69 5.65 10.30
N GLU A 518 -8.78 5.18 10.91
CA GLU A 518 -9.21 3.79 10.82
C GLU A 518 -9.25 3.32 9.35
N PRO A 519 -8.88 2.06 9.04
CA PRO A 519 -8.97 0.92 9.95
C PRO A 519 -7.62 0.43 10.54
N SER A 520 -6.50 1.05 10.14
CA SER A 520 -5.18 0.73 10.72
C SER A 520 -4.93 1.48 12.02
N ALA A 521 -4.35 0.81 13.02
CA ALA A 521 -3.96 1.43 14.28
C ALA A 521 -2.87 2.48 14.06
N SER A 522 -2.95 3.60 14.79
CA SER A 522 -1.97 4.68 14.72
C SER A 522 -1.33 5.02 16.08
N LEU A 523 -0.14 5.61 16.04
CA LEU A 523 0.59 6.05 17.22
C LEU A 523 -0.21 7.07 18.04
N ASN A 524 -0.84 8.03 17.38
CA ASN A 524 -1.66 9.03 18.06
C ASN A 524 -2.94 8.42 18.65
N GLU A 525 -3.46 7.33 18.08
CA GLU A 525 -4.54 6.57 18.72
C GLU A 525 -4.08 5.93 20.04
N VAL A 526 -2.88 5.33 20.07
CA VAL A 526 -2.28 4.79 21.31
C VAL A 526 -2.09 5.90 22.34
N ILE A 527 -1.60 7.08 21.94
CA ILE A 527 -1.44 8.25 22.83
C ILE A 527 -2.79 8.70 23.41
N ARG A 528 -3.83 8.84 22.56
CA ARG A 528 -5.17 9.22 23.02
C ARG A 528 -5.74 8.23 24.02
N ILE A 529 -5.62 6.93 23.73
CA ILE A 529 -6.10 5.86 24.62
C ILE A 529 -5.32 5.87 25.94
N TYR A 530 -4.01 6.10 25.90
CA TYR A 530 -3.18 6.21 27.09
C TYR A 530 -3.60 7.40 27.96
N ASN A 531 -3.79 8.60 27.38
CA ASN A 531 -4.25 9.78 28.11
C ASN A 531 -5.64 9.56 28.71
N GLN A 532 -6.55 8.88 28.01
CA GLN A 532 -7.89 8.58 28.52
C GLN A 532 -7.89 7.64 29.73
N ALA A 533 -6.87 6.79 29.87
CA ALA A 533 -6.79 5.81 30.94
C ALA A 533 -5.92 6.25 32.13
N ASN A 534 -5.10 7.28 31.93
CA ASN A 534 -4.19 7.80 32.94
C ASN A 534 -4.57 9.25 33.24
N GLU A 535 -5.26 9.49 34.36
CA GLU A 535 -5.81 10.82 34.73
C GLU A 535 -4.77 11.94 34.82
N HIS A 536 -3.49 11.59 35.00
CA HIS A 536 -2.38 12.54 35.09
C HIS A 536 -1.56 12.67 33.78
N ALA A 537 -1.92 11.95 32.72
CA ALA A 537 -1.20 11.96 31.46
C ALA A 537 -1.80 12.97 30.47
N GLU A 538 -1.00 13.96 30.09
CA GLU A 538 -1.35 14.94 29.04
C GLU A 538 -0.34 14.87 27.90
N LEU A 539 -0.17 13.67 27.32
CA LEU A 539 0.78 13.47 26.24
C LEU A 539 0.29 14.13 24.96
N ARG A 540 1.17 14.87 24.29
CA ARG A 540 0.89 15.52 23.00
C ARG A 540 0.88 14.48 21.87
N GLU A 541 -0.04 14.62 20.93
CA GLU A 541 0.02 13.85 19.69
C GLU A 541 1.25 14.23 18.84
N LEU A 542 1.86 13.23 18.21
CA LEU A 542 3.08 13.43 17.43
C LEU A 542 2.74 13.76 15.96
N THR A 543 3.55 14.62 15.36
CA THR A 543 3.49 14.92 13.92
C THR A 543 4.52 14.08 13.17
N SER A 544 4.39 13.97 11.84
CA SER A 544 5.37 13.23 11.03
C SER A 544 6.75 13.86 11.11
N GLU A 545 6.79 15.19 11.07
CA GLU A 545 7.97 16.02 11.14
C GLU A 545 8.74 15.75 12.44
N ASP A 546 8.04 15.84 13.56
CA ASP A 546 8.61 15.66 14.89
C ASP A 546 9.03 14.20 15.15
N LEU A 547 8.24 13.23 14.70
CA LEU A 547 8.58 11.81 14.81
C LEU A 547 9.83 11.46 13.99
N ILE A 548 9.87 11.82 12.70
CA ILE A 548 11.01 11.51 11.83
C ILE A 548 12.28 12.19 12.35
N ALA A 549 12.20 13.45 12.78
CA ALA A 549 13.33 14.18 13.36
C ALA A 549 13.88 13.48 14.62
N GLY A 550 13.00 13.10 15.56
CA GLY A 550 13.39 12.38 16.78
C GLY A 550 14.04 11.02 16.49
N ILE A 551 13.53 10.28 15.50
CA ILE A 551 14.11 9.00 15.07
C ILE A 551 15.53 9.22 14.53
N MET A 552 15.75 10.21 13.67
CA MET A 552 17.07 10.46 13.06
C MET A 552 18.13 10.79 14.11
N ILE A 553 17.80 11.64 15.08
CA ILE A 553 18.74 12.01 16.14
C ILE A 553 19.02 10.81 17.07
N SER A 554 17.97 10.08 17.49
CA SER A 554 18.12 8.90 18.33
C SER A 554 18.97 7.82 17.65
N PHE A 555 18.71 7.57 16.37
CA PHE A 555 19.45 6.57 15.60
C PHE A 555 20.90 6.99 15.32
N SER A 556 21.17 8.27 15.06
CA SER A 556 22.54 8.78 14.86
C SER A 556 23.41 8.47 16.09
N SER A 557 22.92 8.79 17.28
CA SER A 557 23.59 8.50 18.55
C SER A 557 23.87 7.01 18.73
N MET A 558 22.86 6.19 18.46
CA MET A 558 22.96 4.74 18.63
C MET A 558 23.88 4.11 17.60
N LEU A 559 23.91 4.63 16.36
CA LEU A 559 24.77 4.12 15.31
C LEU A 559 26.25 4.30 15.68
N GLU A 560 26.65 5.46 16.19
CA GLU A 560 28.05 5.71 16.58
C GLU A 560 28.55 4.68 17.61
N GLU A 561 27.80 4.47 18.69
CA GLU A 561 28.16 3.46 19.69
C GLU A 561 28.13 2.05 19.10
N PHE A 562 27.18 1.76 18.22
CA PHE A 562 27.09 0.48 17.52
C PHE A 562 28.30 0.22 16.60
N MET A 563 28.79 1.24 15.88
CA MET A 563 29.96 1.11 15.02
C MET A 563 31.24 0.77 15.79
N ILE A 564 31.31 1.16 17.06
CA ILE A 564 32.49 0.94 17.92
C ILE A 564 32.37 -0.36 18.72
N LYS A 565 31.19 -0.62 19.32
CA LYS A 565 30.99 -1.68 20.33
C LYS A 565 30.12 -2.83 19.84
N GLY A 566 29.56 -2.76 18.63
CA GLY A 566 28.56 -3.71 18.13
C GLY A 566 27.22 -3.63 18.87
N PHE A 567 26.39 -4.67 18.76
CA PHE A 567 25.04 -4.66 19.32
C PHE A 567 24.96 -4.93 20.83
N LYS A 568 26.03 -5.46 21.45
CA LYS A 568 26.01 -5.92 22.85
C LYS A 568 25.49 -4.87 23.85
N PRO A 569 25.86 -3.58 23.77
CA PRO A 569 25.34 -2.55 24.69
C PRO A 569 23.82 -2.37 24.59
N PHE A 570 23.23 -2.65 23.43
CA PHE A 570 21.81 -2.43 23.14
C PHE A 570 20.94 -3.64 23.46
N GLU A 571 21.51 -4.83 23.62
CA GLU A 571 20.78 -6.09 23.78
C GLU A 571 19.74 -6.03 24.91
N LYS A 572 20.17 -5.64 26.12
CA LYS A 572 19.28 -5.56 27.29
C LYS A 572 18.13 -4.57 27.04
N LYS A 573 18.43 -3.43 26.42
CA LYS A 573 17.45 -2.39 26.12
C LYS A 573 16.47 -2.88 25.06
N TYR A 574 16.96 -3.48 23.98
CA TYR A 574 16.14 -4.09 22.93
C TYR A 574 15.16 -5.13 23.49
N LEU A 575 15.65 -6.09 24.28
CA LEU A 575 14.82 -7.14 24.89
C LEU A 575 13.81 -6.58 25.92
N SER A 576 14.10 -5.45 26.57
CA SER A 576 13.12 -4.79 27.46
C SER A 576 11.96 -4.11 26.71
N LYS A 577 12.10 -3.92 25.39
CA LYS A 577 11.13 -3.19 24.55
C LYS A 577 10.41 -4.10 23.54
N TRP A 578 10.76 -5.38 23.44
CA TRP A 578 10.09 -6.31 22.53
C TRP A 578 8.92 -7.05 23.19
N LEU A 579 8.14 -7.79 22.41
CA LEU A 579 6.96 -8.54 22.88
C LEU A 579 7.23 -10.00 23.28
N HIS A 580 8.46 -10.50 23.17
CA HIS A 580 8.69 -11.95 23.02
C HIS A 580 9.36 -12.64 24.20
N SER A 581 9.65 -11.91 25.27
CA SER A 581 10.38 -12.46 26.42
C SER A 581 9.65 -13.67 27.01
N ASP A 582 10.38 -14.78 27.17
CA ASP A 582 9.93 -16.00 27.84
C ASP A 582 8.69 -16.70 27.25
N GLN A 583 8.29 -16.31 26.04
CA GLN A 583 7.17 -16.94 25.36
C GLN A 583 7.52 -18.36 24.94
N ILE A 584 6.62 -19.30 25.25
CA ILE A 584 6.70 -20.67 24.76
C ILE A 584 5.90 -20.77 23.48
N VAL A 585 6.59 -21.12 22.40
CA VAL A 585 6.05 -21.21 21.05
C VAL A 585 6.26 -22.60 20.48
N THR A 586 5.41 -22.98 19.54
CA THR A 586 5.56 -24.25 18.79
C THR A 586 6.29 -23.98 17.48
N LEU A 587 7.21 -24.86 17.09
CA LEU A 587 7.77 -24.89 15.74
C LEU A 587 6.89 -25.76 14.83
N ASP A 588 6.36 -25.21 13.74
CA ASP A 588 5.38 -25.89 12.88
C ASP A 588 5.97 -27.14 12.19
N GLU A 589 7.24 -27.10 11.79
CA GLU A 589 7.90 -28.21 11.07
C GLU A 589 8.16 -29.44 11.95
N SER A 590 8.55 -29.23 13.21
CA SER A 590 8.94 -30.32 14.12
C SER A 590 7.90 -30.62 15.22
N GLY A 591 6.95 -29.71 15.44
CA GLY A 591 6.02 -29.75 16.57
C GLY A 591 6.68 -29.46 17.93
N GLU A 592 7.98 -29.16 17.95
CA GLU A 592 8.72 -28.92 19.19
C GLU A 592 8.28 -27.62 19.87
N LYS A 593 8.28 -27.65 21.20
CA LYS A 593 8.02 -26.47 22.04
C LYS A 593 9.34 -25.82 22.40
N VAL A 594 9.44 -24.51 22.17
CA VAL A 594 10.64 -23.74 22.46
C VAL A 594 10.29 -22.47 23.23
N ARG A 595 11.14 -22.06 24.16
CA ARG A 595 11.07 -20.78 24.87
C ARG A 595 11.96 -19.76 24.17
N ILE A 596 11.41 -18.60 23.83
CA ILE A 596 12.18 -17.48 23.27
C ILE A 596 13.05 -16.86 24.36
N VAL A 597 14.35 -16.72 24.10
CA VAL A 597 15.32 -16.18 25.08
C VAL A 597 16.11 -14.97 24.56
N GLY A 598 15.98 -14.61 23.29
CA GLY A 598 16.63 -13.41 22.76
C GLY A 598 16.91 -13.48 21.27
N ILE A 599 17.99 -12.81 20.86
CA ILE A 599 18.53 -12.88 19.50
C ILE A 599 20.03 -13.20 19.52
N THR A 600 20.56 -13.73 18.42
CA THR A 600 22.00 -13.90 18.27
C THR A 600 22.66 -12.57 17.94
N LEU A 601 23.80 -12.28 18.58
CA LEU A 601 24.49 -10.99 18.42
C LEU A 601 25.38 -10.90 17.19
N ASP A 602 25.58 -12.01 16.46
CA ASP A 602 26.37 -12.03 15.24
C ASP A 602 25.49 -11.99 13.98
N HIS A 603 24.27 -12.54 14.08
CA HIS A 603 23.41 -12.82 12.93
C HIS A 603 21.95 -12.35 13.10
N GLY A 604 21.54 -11.92 14.30
CA GLY A 604 20.17 -11.47 14.56
C GLY A 604 19.12 -12.59 14.55
N LEU A 605 19.53 -13.86 14.60
CA LEU A 605 18.59 -15.00 14.60
C LEU A 605 17.77 -14.98 15.89
N LEU A 606 16.51 -15.39 15.83
CA LEU A 606 15.70 -15.54 17.05
C LEU A 606 16.24 -16.74 17.83
N ARG A 607 16.75 -16.49 19.03
CA ARG A 607 17.35 -17.52 19.87
C ARG A 607 16.29 -18.11 20.80
N THR A 608 16.17 -19.44 20.76
CA THR A 608 15.20 -20.18 21.55
C THR A 608 15.86 -21.37 22.25
N LYS A 609 15.26 -21.82 23.36
CA LYS A 609 15.64 -23.04 24.08
C LYS A 609 14.51 -24.05 23.99
N ARG A 610 14.82 -25.31 23.69
CA ARG A 610 13.81 -26.36 23.69
C ARG A 610 13.31 -26.64 25.11
N VAL A 611 12.00 -26.81 25.22
CA VAL A 611 11.31 -27.08 26.49
C VAL A 611 10.39 -28.28 26.35
N PHE A 612 10.23 -29.03 27.44
CA PHE A 612 9.27 -30.12 27.55
C PHE A 612 8.49 -29.98 28.86
N MET A 613 7.29 -30.55 28.91
CA MET A 613 6.47 -30.52 30.11
C MET A 613 6.83 -31.72 30.99
N ASN A 614 7.25 -31.46 32.22
CA ASN A 614 7.56 -32.52 33.18
C ASN A 614 6.29 -33.14 33.77
N SER A 615 6.45 -34.22 34.55
CA SER A 615 5.34 -34.92 35.22
C SER A 615 4.54 -34.06 36.20
N SER A 616 5.09 -32.91 36.63
CA SER A 616 4.44 -31.94 37.51
C SER A 616 3.71 -30.83 36.74
N GLY A 617 3.66 -30.88 35.40
CA GLY A 617 3.01 -29.88 34.57
C GLY A 617 3.83 -28.60 34.32
N ASN A 618 5.10 -28.58 34.70
CA ASN A 618 5.98 -27.43 34.51
C ASN A 618 6.82 -27.58 33.24
N TRP A 619 7.04 -26.48 32.54
CA TRP A 619 7.97 -26.43 31.41
C TRP A 619 9.42 -26.44 31.92
N VAL A 620 10.21 -27.39 31.44
CA VAL A 620 11.62 -27.56 31.81
C VAL A 620 12.46 -27.47 30.55
N GLU A 621 13.58 -26.76 30.63
CA GLU A 621 14.57 -26.67 29.55
C GLU A 621 15.40 -27.94 29.48
N ASP A 622 15.68 -28.43 28.27
CA ASP A 622 16.58 -29.58 28.07
C ASP A 622 18.02 -29.17 27.73
N GLY A 623 18.29 -27.86 27.64
CA GLY A 623 19.59 -27.28 27.30
C GLY A 623 19.86 -27.10 25.80
N THR A 624 18.99 -27.60 24.92
CA THR A 624 19.16 -27.49 23.46
C THR A 624 18.78 -26.08 22.99
N MET A 625 19.70 -25.42 22.30
CA MET A 625 19.47 -24.12 21.67
C MET A 625 19.05 -24.30 20.21
N ILE A 626 18.04 -23.55 19.77
CA ILE A 626 17.57 -23.50 18.38
C ILE A 626 17.50 -22.03 17.96
N ASP A 627 18.27 -21.68 16.92
CA ASP A 627 18.33 -20.33 16.36
C ASP A 627 17.53 -20.28 15.04
N LEU A 628 16.57 -19.35 14.93
CA LEU A 628 15.60 -19.28 13.83
C LEU A 628 15.84 -18.05 12.94
N GLN A 629 15.84 -18.25 11.61
CA GLN A 629 16.10 -17.17 10.66
C GLN A 629 14.89 -16.25 10.42
N PRO A 630 15.09 -14.92 10.30
CA PRO A 630 14.03 -13.93 10.05
C PRO A 630 13.28 -14.08 8.72
N ASN A 631 13.95 -14.57 7.67
CA ASN A 631 13.41 -14.58 6.30
C ASN A 631 12.72 -15.90 5.96
N SER A 632 13.15 -17.02 6.55
CA SER A 632 12.53 -18.32 6.34
C SER A 632 11.39 -18.61 7.32
N ASN A 633 11.14 -17.76 8.32
CA ASN A 633 10.10 -18.00 9.32
C ASN A 633 9.07 -16.86 9.39
N SER A 634 7.84 -17.21 9.75
CA SER A 634 6.75 -16.31 10.11
C SER A 634 6.32 -16.60 11.55
N PHE A 635 6.08 -15.54 12.33
CA PHE A 635 5.66 -15.67 13.71
C PHE A 635 4.22 -15.20 13.89
N ASP A 636 3.33 -16.16 14.14
CA ASP A 636 1.96 -15.92 14.55
C ASP A 636 1.90 -15.88 16.09
N MET A 637 1.85 -14.65 16.60
CA MET A 637 1.85 -14.40 18.04
C MET A 637 0.54 -14.83 18.71
N LEU A 638 -0.58 -14.82 17.97
CA LEU A 638 -1.90 -15.12 18.54
C LEU A 638 -2.06 -16.62 18.80
N SER A 639 -1.49 -17.44 17.92
CA SER A 639 -1.46 -18.90 18.06
C SER A 639 -0.20 -19.43 18.76
N GLY A 640 0.79 -18.56 19.03
CA GLY A 640 2.07 -18.97 19.63
C GLY A 640 2.86 -19.93 18.73
N LEU A 641 2.81 -19.70 17.41
CA LEU A 641 3.32 -20.63 16.40
C LEU A 641 4.34 -19.94 15.49
N ILE A 642 5.49 -20.59 15.31
CA ILE A 642 6.50 -20.20 14.31
C ILE A 642 6.40 -21.17 13.14
N LYS A 643 6.04 -20.65 11.97
CA LYS A 643 5.94 -21.43 10.73
C LYS A 643 7.09 -21.09 9.79
N ALA A 644 7.67 -22.09 9.14
CA ALA A 644 8.53 -21.85 8.00
C ALA A 644 7.70 -21.24 6.85
N LYS A 645 8.29 -20.27 6.14
CA LYS A 645 7.71 -19.67 4.95
C LYS A 645 8.03 -20.57 3.76
N SER A 646 6.98 -21.05 3.09
CA SER A 646 7.06 -21.84 1.86
C SER A 646 7.46 -21.03 0.63
#